data_AF-A0A945MMP7-F1
#
_entry.id   AF-A0A945MMP7-F1
#
_cell.length_a   1.000
_cell.length_b   1.000
_cell.length_c   1.000
_cell.angle_alpha   90.00
_cell.angle_beta   90.00
_cell.angle_gamma   90.00
#
_symmetry.space_group_name_H-M   'P 1'
#
loop_
_entity.id
_entity.type
_entity.pdbx_description
1 polymer ?
#
loop_
_entity_poly.entity_id
_entity_poly.type
_entity_poly.pdbx_seq_one_letter_code
_entity_poly.pdbx_strand_id
1 'polypeptide(L)'
;MHTDFWFNRLIEYWTLPTADQVVEHVRRGKVQVVQMGNFGPDFYGLAGDETVDRSWAGMPVVGIEENLQLAAEVIPQVQAAGARVVGQLSSTLHYGEHEIGLGLFGGIWDQMWTPEILGDRPVDSVSAAIALEASGEPARRAIEGRPYFSYRGCISNPHWLQILKAMVRKGIDLGLDGFNTTHNYEGFCGCGYCADTIRAHMTSIFGNAELHSLFDGDFDGAVDVREPVPNAPEELKRRYLVVLEQAAARRRKSAFDEVFIDYGRSLRPGLLAAQWYHKYGMRVNDERAALPADLWARDEDYIWYSQGPYRWGSSIDQGYIADMGINARHMHAAGGGRPFVINKYDYRRWRVWAAEAAAHGGASPCFHAGPPRPEQEDATRIAPEDYFGPIIRYQRFVAEHEELLHPASPIAQFGLVYPRRAEREGETDYLDALKRIAEWLEDAHVFYDLLFDDQLTERASEFSSLILPDIRRLSNEEIAAVQRHVDSGGGLVVAGATGTLDADGGRQEPNPLFTKSADRVYRWQSTDWQPEIKVIRTLEGDPEMPVYAHLPDAPEGQALIATLEGLCGGYWLQTDAPWWVRVRAWRAEDTAAIPVHWINYRQDEAPAIETPMPMGPIRADLLLPDAAEVDRIEWRYPEMREPLALHHEVADGRVRFEIPRLIVYGISVIYLKVD
;
A
#
# COMPACT_ATOMS: atom_id res chain seq x y z
N MET A 1 -3.86 7.79 -20.72
CA MET A 1 -5.20 7.17 -20.77
C MET A 1 -5.21 6.17 -19.63
N HIS A 2 -6.01 6.42 -18.60
CA HIS A 2 -6.22 5.42 -17.55
C HIS A 2 -6.97 4.24 -18.16
N THR A 3 -6.59 3.00 -17.80
CA THR A 3 -7.39 1.84 -18.18
C THR A 3 -8.63 1.79 -17.29
N ASP A 4 -9.83 1.59 -17.87
CA ASP A 4 -11.09 1.38 -17.12
C ASP A 4 -11.12 0.00 -16.41
N PHE A 5 -9.96 -0.65 -16.25
CA PHE A 5 -9.85 -2.01 -15.75
C PHE A 5 -9.69 -2.01 -14.22
N TRP A 6 -10.79 -2.26 -13.53
CA TRP A 6 -10.79 -2.50 -12.09
C TRP A 6 -10.71 -4.01 -11.79
N PHE A 7 -9.97 -4.38 -10.74
CA PHE A 7 -9.82 -5.77 -10.31
C PHE A 7 -9.66 -5.88 -8.79
N ASN A 8 -10.10 -7.00 -8.22
CA ASN A 8 -9.89 -7.34 -6.81
C ASN A 8 -9.45 -8.81 -6.58
N ARG A 9 -9.18 -9.54 -7.67
CA ARG A 9 -8.71 -10.93 -7.63
C ARG A 9 -7.36 -11.02 -8.34
N LEU A 10 -6.29 -11.01 -7.54
CA LEU A 10 -4.91 -11.10 -8.00
C LEU A 10 -4.21 -12.29 -7.35
N ILE A 11 -3.24 -12.88 -8.05
CA ILE A 11 -2.24 -13.79 -7.49
C ILE A 11 -0.84 -13.37 -7.93
N GLU A 12 0.17 -13.71 -7.14
CA GLU A 12 1.55 -13.35 -7.39
C GLU A 12 2.46 -14.58 -7.34
N TYR A 13 3.44 -14.62 -8.25
CA TYR A 13 4.55 -15.58 -8.25
C TYR A 13 5.85 -14.81 -8.48
N TRP A 14 6.73 -14.75 -7.48
CA TRP A 14 8.05 -14.13 -7.62
C TRP A 14 8.89 -14.81 -8.72
N THR A 15 8.84 -16.14 -8.77
CA THR A 15 9.47 -16.93 -9.85
C THR A 15 8.41 -17.30 -10.89
N LEU A 16 8.73 -17.18 -12.18
CA LEU A 16 7.82 -17.58 -13.25
C LEU A 16 7.33 -19.03 -13.04
N PRO A 17 6.01 -19.26 -12.90
CA PRO A 17 5.46 -20.59 -12.72
C PRO A 17 5.36 -21.33 -14.05
N THR A 18 5.19 -22.65 -13.99
CA THR A 18 4.74 -23.44 -15.14
C THR A 18 3.22 -23.31 -15.30
N ALA A 19 2.70 -23.63 -16.48
CA ALA A 19 1.27 -23.49 -16.77
C ALA A 19 0.38 -24.32 -15.82
N ASP A 20 0.80 -25.54 -15.47
CA ASP A 20 0.06 -26.43 -14.56
C ASP A 20 -0.03 -25.89 -13.13
N GLN A 21 0.91 -25.04 -12.71
CA GLN A 21 0.92 -24.43 -11.38
C GLN A 21 -0.07 -23.26 -11.24
N VAL A 22 -0.44 -22.60 -12.33
CA VAL A 22 -1.16 -21.32 -12.30
C VAL A 22 -2.50 -21.34 -13.02
N VAL A 23 -2.60 -22.02 -14.16
CA VAL A 23 -3.75 -21.90 -15.08
C VAL A 23 -5.05 -22.39 -14.42
N GLU A 24 -5.01 -23.49 -13.67
CA GLU A 24 -6.21 -24.01 -13.03
C GLU A 24 -6.68 -23.14 -11.86
N HIS A 25 -5.74 -22.52 -11.14
CA HIS A 25 -6.08 -21.52 -10.11
C HIS A 25 -6.78 -20.33 -10.76
N VAL A 26 -6.26 -19.81 -11.88
CA VAL A 26 -6.89 -18.70 -12.61
C VAL A 26 -8.34 -19.03 -12.98
N ARG A 27 -8.58 -20.21 -13.58
CA ARG A 27 -9.93 -20.62 -13.99
C ARG A 27 -10.88 -20.80 -12.83
N ARG A 28 -10.43 -21.50 -11.78
CA ARG A 28 -11.27 -21.84 -10.62
C ARG A 28 -11.55 -20.64 -9.72
N GLY A 29 -10.55 -19.79 -9.52
CA GLY A 29 -10.63 -18.58 -8.68
C GLY A 29 -11.18 -17.36 -9.42
N LYS A 30 -11.37 -17.42 -10.75
CA LYS A 30 -11.74 -16.24 -11.57
C LYS A 30 -10.76 -15.09 -11.35
N VAL A 31 -9.47 -15.43 -11.31
CA VAL A 31 -8.38 -14.48 -11.13
C VAL A 31 -8.33 -13.54 -12.33
N GLN A 32 -8.18 -12.25 -12.06
CA GLN A 32 -8.18 -11.19 -13.09
C GLN A 32 -6.76 -10.76 -13.46
N VAL A 33 -5.83 -10.80 -12.50
CA VAL A 33 -4.43 -10.43 -12.70
C VAL A 33 -3.51 -11.49 -12.10
N VAL A 34 -2.54 -11.94 -12.88
CA VAL A 34 -1.41 -12.76 -12.40
C VAL A 34 -0.16 -11.92 -12.51
N GLN A 35 0.44 -11.57 -11.38
CA GLN A 35 1.81 -11.09 -11.37
C GLN A 35 2.75 -12.30 -11.36
N MET A 36 3.66 -12.41 -12.34
CA MET A 36 4.59 -13.53 -12.36
C MET A 36 5.93 -13.24 -13.02
N GLY A 37 6.99 -13.77 -12.42
CA GLY A 37 8.34 -13.79 -12.97
C GLY A 37 9.01 -12.42 -13.08
N ASN A 38 10.33 -12.43 -13.23
CA ASN A 38 11.12 -11.20 -13.31
C ASN A 38 11.73 -10.98 -14.71
N PHE A 39 11.51 -9.79 -15.25
CA PHE A 39 11.94 -9.39 -16.59
C PHE A 39 12.97 -8.27 -16.55
N GLY A 40 13.55 -8.01 -15.38
CA GLY A 40 14.47 -6.91 -15.12
C GLY A 40 15.95 -7.29 -15.01
N PRO A 41 16.78 -6.30 -14.63
CA PRO A 41 18.24 -6.44 -14.53
C PRO A 41 18.71 -7.54 -13.57
N ASP A 42 17.94 -7.85 -12.54
CA ASP A 42 18.18 -8.94 -11.60
C ASP A 42 18.02 -10.32 -12.25
N PHE A 43 17.03 -10.52 -13.11
CA PHE A 43 16.95 -11.72 -13.96
C PHE A 43 18.16 -11.82 -14.88
N TYR A 44 18.37 -10.83 -15.75
CA TYR A 44 19.44 -10.89 -16.77
C TYR A 44 20.84 -11.04 -16.13
N GLY A 45 21.07 -10.37 -14.99
CA GLY A 45 22.34 -10.45 -14.26
C GLY A 45 22.62 -11.82 -13.63
N LEU A 46 21.60 -12.66 -13.42
CA LEU A 46 21.73 -13.98 -12.78
C LEU A 46 21.42 -15.15 -13.71
N ALA A 47 20.92 -14.88 -14.92
CA ALA A 47 20.39 -15.90 -15.82
C ALA A 47 21.39 -17.03 -16.12
N GLY A 48 22.66 -16.70 -16.35
CA GLY A 48 23.70 -17.66 -16.75
C GLY A 48 24.44 -18.35 -15.60
N ASP A 49 24.13 -18.02 -14.34
CA ASP A 49 24.81 -18.63 -13.19
C ASP A 49 24.02 -19.84 -12.71
N GLU A 50 24.59 -21.04 -12.72
CA GLU A 50 23.94 -22.27 -12.27
C GLU A 50 23.92 -22.45 -10.74
N THR A 51 24.76 -21.71 -10.03
CA THR A 51 25.03 -21.91 -8.59
C THR A 51 24.03 -21.19 -7.68
N VAL A 52 23.28 -20.25 -8.22
CA VAL A 52 22.32 -19.44 -7.47
C VAL A 52 20.96 -20.16 -7.40
N ASP A 53 20.23 -20.01 -6.29
CA ASP A 53 18.85 -20.48 -6.24
C ASP A 53 18.00 -19.71 -7.28
N ARG A 54 17.15 -20.40 -8.03
CA ARG A 54 16.40 -19.80 -9.14
C ARG A 54 15.41 -18.72 -8.72
N SER A 55 14.97 -18.74 -7.46
CA SER A 55 14.14 -17.68 -6.89
C SER A 55 14.83 -16.32 -6.95
N TRP A 56 16.16 -16.23 -6.90
CA TRP A 56 16.89 -14.97 -6.93
C TRP A 56 16.76 -14.24 -8.28
N ALA A 57 16.78 -14.99 -9.37
CA ALA A 57 16.57 -14.46 -10.71
C ALA A 57 15.08 -14.20 -10.99
N GLY A 58 14.17 -14.66 -10.13
CA GLY A 58 12.72 -14.64 -10.39
C GLY A 58 12.34 -15.47 -11.63
N MET A 59 13.20 -16.41 -12.01
CA MET A 59 13.11 -17.18 -13.26
C MET A 59 13.60 -18.61 -13.03
N PRO A 60 12.84 -19.65 -13.46
CA PRO A 60 12.99 -21.01 -12.93
C PRO A 60 14.10 -21.84 -13.57
N VAL A 61 14.65 -21.43 -14.72
CA VAL A 61 15.71 -22.20 -15.41
C VAL A 61 17.00 -21.40 -15.54
N VAL A 62 18.07 -22.06 -15.99
CA VAL A 62 19.35 -21.40 -16.31
C VAL A 62 19.33 -21.00 -17.79
N GLY A 63 19.85 -19.81 -18.09
CA GLY A 63 19.97 -19.26 -19.43
C GLY A 63 18.90 -18.20 -19.75
N ILE A 64 19.25 -17.22 -20.59
CA ILE A 64 18.34 -16.13 -20.96
C ILE A 64 17.27 -16.65 -21.91
N GLU A 65 17.67 -17.34 -22.98
CA GLU A 65 16.76 -17.79 -24.04
C GLU A 65 15.73 -18.80 -23.52
N GLU A 66 16.17 -19.73 -22.68
CA GLU A 66 15.34 -20.78 -22.09
C GLU A 66 14.23 -20.20 -21.21
N ASN A 67 14.54 -19.21 -20.38
CA ASN A 67 13.54 -18.52 -19.56
C ASN A 67 12.57 -17.70 -20.40
N LEU A 68 13.06 -16.98 -21.42
CA LEU A 68 12.20 -16.20 -22.31
C LEU A 68 11.30 -17.11 -23.16
N GLN A 69 11.77 -18.29 -23.56
CA GLN A 69 10.96 -19.29 -24.25
C GLN A 69 9.86 -19.85 -23.34
N LEU A 70 10.19 -20.15 -22.08
CA LEU A 70 9.19 -20.56 -21.09
C LEU A 70 8.14 -19.46 -20.85
N ALA A 71 8.56 -18.21 -20.72
CA ALA A 71 7.65 -17.07 -20.61
C ALA A 71 6.70 -16.98 -21.83
N ALA A 72 7.24 -17.10 -23.05
CA ALA A 72 6.46 -17.11 -24.28
C ALA A 72 5.44 -18.27 -24.36
N GLU A 73 5.70 -19.38 -23.66
CA GLU A 73 4.78 -20.52 -23.56
C GLU A 73 3.68 -20.29 -22.52
N VAL A 74 4.03 -19.80 -21.33
CA VAL A 74 3.11 -19.72 -20.18
C VAL A 74 2.19 -18.50 -20.26
N ILE A 75 2.69 -17.33 -20.70
CA ILE A 75 1.92 -16.07 -20.74
C ILE A 75 0.59 -16.24 -21.52
N PRO A 76 0.59 -16.76 -22.76
CA PRO A 76 -0.66 -16.91 -23.52
C PRO A 76 -1.65 -17.89 -22.88
N GLN A 77 -1.17 -18.89 -22.14
CA GLN A 77 -2.04 -19.87 -21.47
C GLN A 77 -2.77 -19.25 -20.27
N VAL A 78 -2.10 -18.39 -19.51
CA VAL A 78 -2.71 -17.61 -18.42
C VAL A 78 -3.73 -16.61 -18.97
N GLN A 79 -3.39 -15.94 -20.08
CA GLN A 79 -4.32 -15.03 -20.77
C GLN A 79 -5.55 -15.76 -21.30
N ALA A 80 -5.37 -16.93 -21.93
CA ALA A 80 -6.47 -17.77 -22.38
C ALA A 80 -7.34 -18.32 -21.23
N ALA A 81 -6.78 -18.42 -20.02
CA ALA A 81 -7.53 -18.78 -18.82
C ALA A 81 -8.37 -17.62 -18.25
N GLY A 82 -8.12 -16.38 -18.69
CA GLY A 82 -8.95 -15.20 -18.39
C GLY A 82 -8.26 -14.09 -17.58
N ALA A 83 -6.96 -14.21 -17.29
CA ALA A 83 -6.23 -13.22 -16.49
C ALA A 83 -5.28 -12.36 -17.34
N ARG A 84 -5.10 -11.11 -16.95
CA ARG A 84 -3.99 -10.25 -17.40
C ARG A 84 -2.69 -10.72 -16.76
N VAL A 85 -1.59 -10.66 -17.50
CA VAL A 85 -0.27 -11.05 -16.98
C VAL A 85 0.61 -9.82 -16.78
N VAL A 86 1.06 -9.62 -15.53
CA VAL A 86 1.97 -8.54 -15.15
C VAL A 86 3.33 -9.13 -14.80
N GLY A 87 4.39 -8.66 -15.46
CA GLY A 87 5.76 -9.04 -15.13
C GLY A 87 6.32 -8.19 -13.99
N GLN A 88 7.22 -8.75 -13.20
CA GLN A 88 8.02 -7.97 -12.26
C GLN A 88 9.23 -7.41 -12.97
N LEU A 89 9.67 -6.20 -12.61
CA LEU A 89 10.89 -5.62 -13.16
C LEU A 89 11.59 -4.74 -12.13
N SER A 90 12.81 -5.10 -11.75
CA SER A 90 13.63 -4.26 -10.88
C SER A 90 14.04 -2.97 -11.59
N SER A 91 13.64 -1.80 -11.08
CA SER A 91 13.96 -0.50 -11.69
C SER A 91 15.42 -0.10 -11.51
N THR A 92 16.11 -0.62 -10.49
CA THR A 92 17.49 -0.22 -10.20
C THR A 92 18.38 -1.37 -9.76
N LEU A 93 17.88 -2.31 -8.96
CA LEU A 93 18.71 -3.34 -8.34
C LEU A 93 19.12 -4.40 -9.35
N HIS A 94 20.41 -4.73 -9.34
CA HIS A 94 20.98 -5.91 -10.00
C HIS A 94 22.12 -6.50 -9.16
N TYR A 95 22.53 -7.71 -9.50
CA TYR A 95 23.60 -8.45 -8.83
C TYR A 95 24.83 -8.57 -9.73
N GLY A 96 26.01 -8.66 -9.12
CA GLY A 96 27.25 -8.92 -9.84
C GLY A 96 28.51 -8.67 -9.01
N GLU A 97 29.65 -8.63 -9.69
CA GLU A 97 30.90 -8.14 -9.10
C GLU A 97 31.80 -7.56 -10.21
N HIS A 98 32.01 -6.25 -10.16
CA HIS A 98 32.68 -5.52 -11.23
C HIS A 98 34.18 -5.80 -11.33
N GLU A 99 34.85 -6.14 -10.23
CA GLU A 99 36.30 -6.41 -10.21
C GLU A 99 36.68 -7.71 -10.93
N ILE A 100 35.78 -8.69 -10.95
CA ILE A 100 36.00 -10.00 -11.57
C ILE A 100 35.03 -10.31 -12.72
N GLY A 101 34.23 -9.33 -13.13
CA GLY A 101 33.32 -9.46 -14.28
C GLY A 101 32.19 -10.47 -14.06
N LEU A 102 31.49 -10.40 -12.93
CA LEU A 102 30.31 -11.23 -12.65
C LEU A 102 29.00 -10.45 -12.80
N GLY A 103 27.92 -11.18 -13.09
CA GLY A 103 26.61 -10.60 -13.40
C GLY A 103 26.67 -9.70 -14.62
N LEU A 104 25.97 -8.56 -14.59
CA LEU A 104 25.93 -7.60 -15.71
C LEU A 104 27.30 -6.99 -16.10
N PHE A 105 28.35 -7.19 -15.29
CA PHE A 105 29.71 -6.78 -15.62
C PHE A 105 30.49 -7.82 -16.45
N GLY A 106 29.93 -9.01 -16.60
CA GLY A 106 30.57 -10.16 -17.25
C GLY A 106 30.05 -10.46 -18.64
N GLY A 107 30.36 -11.68 -19.11
CA GLY A 107 29.97 -12.16 -20.44
C GLY A 107 28.47 -12.21 -20.71
N ILE A 108 27.62 -12.22 -19.66
CA ILE A 108 26.16 -12.18 -19.81
C ILE A 108 25.70 -10.86 -20.46
N TRP A 109 26.47 -9.78 -20.29
CA TRP A 109 26.20 -8.49 -20.94
C TRP A 109 26.22 -8.62 -22.46
N ASP A 110 27.21 -9.32 -23.02
CA ASP A 110 27.26 -9.55 -24.46
C ASP A 110 26.16 -10.49 -24.94
N GLN A 111 25.76 -11.45 -24.12
CA GLN A 111 24.72 -12.43 -24.45
C GLN A 111 23.32 -11.81 -24.48
N MET A 112 23.01 -10.83 -23.62
CA MET A 112 21.67 -10.21 -23.61
C MET A 112 21.46 -9.19 -24.74
N TRP A 113 22.54 -8.60 -25.28
CA TRP A 113 22.48 -7.59 -26.34
C TRP A 113 22.65 -8.19 -27.74
N THR A 114 21.72 -9.05 -28.12
CA THR A 114 21.56 -9.58 -29.48
C THR A 114 20.28 -9.02 -30.13
N PRO A 115 20.17 -8.99 -31.47
CA PRO A 115 18.95 -8.56 -32.17
C PRO A 115 17.68 -9.29 -31.68
N GLU A 116 17.79 -10.56 -31.30
CA GLU A 116 16.69 -11.42 -30.89
C GLU A 116 16.26 -11.21 -29.42
N ILE A 117 17.18 -10.75 -28.56
CA ILE A 117 16.93 -10.61 -27.11
C ILE A 117 16.58 -9.15 -26.77
N LEU A 118 17.56 -8.24 -26.73
CA LEU A 118 17.34 -6.84 -26.35
C LEU A 118 17.68 -5.82 -27.44
N GLY A 119 18.22 -6.24 -28.59
CA GLY A 119 18.67 -5.36 -29.66
C GLY A 119 20.03 -4.74 -29.40
N ASP A 120 20.24 -3.53 -29.91
CA ASP A 120 21.51 -2.81 -29.79
C ASP A 120 21.77 -2.36 -28.34
N ARG A 121 23.01 -2.57 -27.88
CA ARG A 121 23.43 -2.13 -26.55
C ARG A 121 23.46 -0.61 -26.44
N PRO A 122 22.89 0.00 -25.38
CA PRO A 122 22.95 1.46 -25.18
C PRO A 122 24.33 1.99 -24.82
N VAL A 123 25.18 1.13 -24.21
CA VAL A 123 26.53 1.44 -23.75
C VAL A 123 27.41 0.19 -23.82
N ASP A 124 28.73 0.38 -23.88
CA ASP A 124 29.69 -0.73 -23.99
C ASP A 124 29.69 -1.63 -22.74
N SER A 125 29.52 -1.03 -21.55
CA SER A 125 29.48 -1.72 -20.27
C SER A 125 28.47 -1.09 -19.32
N VAL A 126 27.84 -1.92 -18.48
CA VAL A 126 26.91 -1.48 -17.44
C VAL A 126 27.53 -0.45 -16.49
N SER A 127 28.86 -0.42 -16.31
CA SER A 127 29.56 0.56 -15.48
C SER A 127 29.30 2.02 -15.88
N ALA A 128 28.92 2.28 -17.14
CA ALA A 128 28.55 3.62 -17.60
C ALA A 128 27.13 4.07 -17.18
N ALA A 129 26.33 3.17 -16.61
CA ALA A 129 24.91 3.37 -16.31
C ALA A 129 24.55 3.26 -14.82
N ILE A 130 25.44 2.72 -13.98
CA ILE A 130 25.16 2.45 -12.57
C ILE A 130 25.35 3.67 -11.65
N ALA A 131 24.86 3.52 -10.42
CA ALA A 131 25.11 4.43 -9.32
C ALA A 131 26.58 4.39 -8.90
N LEU A 132 27.11 5.58 -8.60
CA LEU A 132 28.49 5.77 -8.16
C LEU A 132 28.50 6.37 -6.74
N GLU A 133 29.56 6.09 -6.01
CA GLU A 133 29.93 6.84 -4.82
C GLU A 133 30.50 8.22 -5.21
N ALA A 134 30.65 9.13 -4.25
CA ALA A 134 31.26 10.44 -4.49
C ALA A 134 32.71 10.36 -5.00
N SER A 135 33.41 9.25 -4.72
CA SER A 135 34.75 8.97 -5.25
C SER A 135 34.76 8.62 -6.74
N GLY A 136 33.59 8.32 -7.34
CA GLY A 136 33.44 7.82 -8.70
C GLY A 136 33.46 6.29 -8.82
N GLU A 137 33.69 5.56 -7.72
CA GLU A 137 33.63 4.09 -7.70
C GLU A 137 32.18 3.58 -7.80
N PRO A 138 31.92 2.39 -8.37
CA PRO A 138 30.62 1.75 -8.32
C PRO A 138 30.05 1.62 -6.90
N ALA A 139 28.85 2.16 -6.68
CA ALA A 139 28.15 1.98 -5.42
C ALA A 139 27.66 0.53 -5.31
N ARG A 140 28.18 -0.20 -4.31
CA ARG A 140 27.85 -1.62 -4.09
C ARG A 140 27.55 -1.90 -2.62
N ARG A 141 26.66 -2.85 -2.36
CA ARG A 141 26.35 -3.33 -1.00
C ARG A 141 26.47 -4.84 -0.94
N ALA A 142 27.27 -5.33 0.01
CA ALA A 142 27.25 -6.74 0.40
C ALA A 142 25.94 -7.01 1.13
N ILE A 143 25.29 -8.12 0.81
CA ILE A 143 24.11 -8.57 1.54
C ILE A 143 24.34 -10.03 1.93
N GLU A 144 24.26 -10.30 3.23
CA GLU A 144 24.45 -11.65 3.78
C GLU A 144 23.47 -12.64 3.13
N GLY A 145 23.97 -13.84 2.81
CA GLY A 145 23.19 -14.89 2.16
C GLY A 145 22.83 -14.63 0.68
N ARG A 146 23.29 -13.52 0.08
CA ARG A 146 23.08 -13.23 -1.35
C ARG A 146 24.32 -13.65 -2.14
N PRO A 147 24.15 -14.12 -3.40
CA PRO A 147 25.25 -14.72 -4.16
C PRO A 147 26.36 -13.71 -4.51
N TYR A 148 26.00 -12.43 -4.61
CA TYR A 148 26.85 -11.34 -5.08
C TYR A 148 26.60 -10.03 -4.33
N PHE A 149 27.46 -9.05 -4.60
CA PHE A 149 27.15 -7.66 -4.26
C PHE A 149 25.92 -7.21 -5.04
N SER A 150 25.10 -6.40 -4.37
CA SER A 150 24.01 -5.69 -5.02
C SER A 150 24.51 -4.31 -5.48
N TYR A 151 24.15 -3.95 -6.70
CA TYR A 151 24.42 -2.67 -7.34
C TYR A 151 23.09 -1.98 -7.66
N ARG A 152 23.15 -0.71 -8.06
CA ARG A 152 21.98 0.07 -8.47
C ARG A 152 22.26 0.74 -9.81
N GLY A 153 21.30 0.68 -10.71
CA GLY A 153 21.23 1.60 -11.82
C GLY A 153 20.95 3.04 -11.38
N CYS A 154 21.57 4.01 -12.04
CA CYS A 154 21.33 5.41 -11.73
C CYS A 154 20.03 5.89 -12.40
N ILE A 155 19.01 6.22 -11.61
CA ILE A 155 17.73 6.75 -12.12
C ILE A 155 17.87 8.06 -12.90
N SER A 156 18.95 8.82 -12.69
CA SER A 156 19.25 10.05 -13.44
C SER A 156 20.05 9.81 -14.70
N ASN A 157 20.62 8.62 -14.90
CA ASN A 157 21.46 8.32 -16.04
C ASN A 157 20.61 7.84 -17.22
N PRO A 158 20.58 8.58 -18.35
CA PRO A 158 19.75 8.21 -19.50
C PRO A 158 20.13 6.83 -20.08
N HIS A 159 21.39 6.41 -19.98
CA HIS A 159 21.82 5.08 -20.44
C HIS A 159 21.14 3.96 -19.64
N TRP A 160 20.99 4.13 -18.32
CA TRP A 160 20.25 3.18 -17.50
C TRP A 160 18.79 3.07 -17.91
N LEU A 161 18.14 4.20 -18.16
CA LEU A 161 16.74 4.21 -18.60
C LEU A 161 16.57 3.53 -19.96
N GLN A 162 17.54 3.65 -20.88
CA GLN A 162 17.52 2.91 -22.15
C GLN A 162 17.70 1.39 -21.96
N ILE A 163 18.52 0.96 -20.99
CA ILE A 163 18.64 -0.45 -20.63
C ILE A 163 17.28 -1.00 -20.16
N LEU A 164 16.60 -0.29 -19.26
CA LEU A 164 15.27 -0.68 -18.78
C LEU A 164 14.23 -0.71 -19.92
N LYS A 165 14.24 0.29 -20.80
CA LYS A 165 13.32 0.34 -21.97
C LYS A 165 13.48 -0.89 -22.87
N ALA A 166 14.70 -1.37 -23.11
CA ALA A 166 14.91 -2.58 -23.90
C ALA A 166 14.28 -3.82 -23.24
N MET A 167 14.40 -3.94 -21.92
CA MET A 167 13.78 -5.03 -21.14
C MET A 167 12.25 -4.93 -21.13
N VAL A 168 11.70 -3.72 -20.97
CA VAL A 168 10.25 -3.46 -21.06
C VAL A 168 9.71 -3.86 -22.43
N ARG A 169 10.37 -3.46 -23.53
CA ARG A 169 9.99 -3.87 -24.88
C ARG A 169 9.97 -5.39 -25.00
N LYS A 170 11.03 -6.07 -24.54
CA LYS A 170 11.10 -7.53 -24.60
C LYS A 170 9.98 -8.22 -23.83
N GLY A 171 9.64 -7.73 -22.63
CA GLY A 171 8.51 -8.25 -21.87
C GLY A 171 7.17 -8.05 -22.59
N ILE A 172 6.96 -6.90 -23.23
CA ILE A 172 5.77 -6.64 -24.06
C ILE A 172 5.72 -7.57 -25.28
N ASP A 173 6.85 -7.79 -25.96
CA ASP A 173 6.95 -8.70 -27.12
C ASP A 173 6.61 -10.15 -26.75
N LEU A 174 6.91 -10.57 -25.50
CA LEU A 174 6.54 -11.87 -24.94
C LEU A 174 5.05 -11.97 -24.56
N GLY A 175 4.32 -10.85 -24.59
CA GLY A 175 2.87 -10.81 -24.40
C GLY A 175 2.40 -10.19 -23.08
N LEU A 176 3.30 -9.71 -22.21
CA LEU A 176 2.91 -9.12 -20.91
C LEU A 176 1.89 -7.98 -21.09
N ASP A 177 0.85 -8.01 -20.27
CA ASP A 177 -0.17 -6.95 -20.18
C ASP A 177 0.30 -5.75 -19.34
N GLY A 178 1.37 -5.90 -18.57
CA GLY A 178 1.86 -4.84 -17.71
C GLY A 178 3.13 -5.17 -16.94
N PHE A 179 3.58 -4.21 -16.14
CA PHE A 179 4.69 -4.35 -15.21
C PHE A 179 4.32 -3.83 -13.83
N ASN A 180 4.79 -4.55 -12.83
CA ASN A 180 4.95 -4.03 -11.48
C ASN A 180 6.44 -3.87 -11.20
N THR A 181 6.86 -2.63 -10.95
CA THR A 181 8.27 -2.35 -10.76
C THR A 181 8.67 -2.56 -9.32
N THR A 182 9.81 -3.21 -9.11
CA THR A 182 10.40 -3.45 -7.79
C THR A 182 11.70 -2.64 -7.65
N HIS A 183 12.21 -2.52 -6.42
CA HIS A 183 13.50 -1.87 -6.13
C HIS A 183 13.64 -0.45 -6.71
N ASN A 184 12.55 0.31 -6.70
CA ASN A 184 12.45 1.69 -7.17
C ASN A 184 12.50 2.67 -6.01
N TYR A 185 13.32 2.40 -4.99
CA TYR A 185 13.46 3.21 -3.76
C TYR A 185 14.79 3.98 -3.66
N GLU A 186 15.64 3.90 -4.68
CA GLU A 186 16.95 4.57 -4.65
C GLU A 186 16.86 6.09 -4.86
N GLY A 187 17.77 6.82 -4.22
CA GLY A 187 17.91 8.27 -4.35
C GLY A 187 19.01 8.67 -5.34
N PHE A 188 19.53 9.88 -5.17
CA PHE A 188 20.65 10.38 -5.96
C PHE A 188 21.99 9.71 -5.59
N CYS A 189 22.79 9.37 -6.59
CA CYS A 189 24.16 8.87 -6.44
C CYS A 189 25.20 9.98 -6.68
N GLY A 190 26.50 9.65 -6.56
CA GLY A 190 27.62 10.58 -6.76
C GLY A 190 28.00 10.85 -8.22
N CYS A 191 27.17 10.47 -9.20
CA CYS A 191 27.47 10.71 -10.62
C CYS A 191 27.09 12.13 -11.07
N GLY A 192 27.67 12.57 -12.20
CA GLY A 192 27.40 13.89 -12.78
C GLY A 192 25.92 14.14 -13.10
N TYR A 193 25.19 13.15 -13.63
CA TYR A 193 23.76 13.30 -13.92
C TYR A 193 22.92 13.60 -12.68
N CYS A 194 23.24 12.95 -11.54
CA CYS A 194 22.57 13.21 -10.27
C CYS A 194 22.94 14.60 -9.75
N ALA A 195 24.23 14.98 -9.79
CA ALA A 195 24.68 16.30 -9.35
C ALA A 195 24.00 17.43 -10.16
N ASP A 196 23.91 17.29 -11.48
CA ASP A 196 23.25 18.28 -12.34
C ASP A 196 21.75 18.39 -12.04
N THR A 197 21.09 17.25 -11.79
CA THR A 197 19.67 17.22 -11.40
C THR A 197 19.45 17.94 -10.05
N ILE A 198 20.32 17.68 -9.08
CA ILE A 198 20.25 18.30 -7.75
C ILE A 198 20.48 19.82 -7.89
N ARG A 199 21.55 20.25 -8.58
CA ARG A 199 21.85 21.68 -8.75
C ARG A 199 20.68 22.41 -9.40
N ALA A 200 20.15 21.89 -10.50
CA ALA A 200 19.01 22.49 -11.19
C ALA A 200 17.78 22.65 -10.28
N HIS A 201 17.49 21.65 -9.44
CA HIS A 201 16.37 21.73 -8.51
C HIS A 201 16.63 22.72 -7.36
N MET A 202 17.79 22.63 -6.73
CA MET A 202 18.13 23.41 -5.54
C MET A 202 18.25 24.90 -5.83
N THR A 203 18.84 25.29 -6.97
CA THR A 203 18.96 26.70 -7.38
C THR A 203 17.60 27.35 -7.66
N SER A 204 16.55 26.57 -7.89
CA SER A 204 15.18 27.10 -8.04
C SER A 204 14.49 27.40 -6.71
N ILE A 205 15.00 26.87 -5.59
CA ILE A 205 14.37 26.93 -4.26
C ILE A 205 15.18 27.74 -3.26
N PHE A 206 16.51 27.62 -3.29
CA PHE A 206 17.41 28.27 -2.35
C PHE A 206 18.10 29.48 -2.97
N GLY A 207 18.27 30.53 -2.19
CA GLY A 207 19.08 31.68 -2.60
C GLY A 207 20.58 31.35 -2.60
N ASN A 208 21.37 32.05 -3.41
CA ASN A 208 22.83 31.84 -3.50
C ASN A 208 23.52 31.93 -2.13
N ALA A 209 23.09 32.85 -1.26
CA ALA A 209 23.66 32.98 0.09
C ALA A 209 23.40 31.75 0.97
N GLU A 210 22.20 31.15 0.85
CA GLU A 210 21.85 29.93 1.57
C GLU A 210 22.70 28.75 1.06
N LEU A 211 22.80 28.58 -0.26
CA LEU A 211 23.60 27.53 -0.88
C LEU A 211 25.09 27.67 -0.55
N HIS A 212 25.64 28.88 -0.60
CA HIS A 212 27.02 29.15 -0.17
C HIS A 212 27.25 28.80 1.30
N SER A 213 26.28 29.05 2.18
CA SER A 213 26.36 28.67 3.59
C SER A 213 26.31 27.16 3.81
N LEU A 214 25.70 26.41 2.89
CA LEU A 214 25.58 24.94 2.96
C LEU A 214 26.80 24.22 2.37
N PHE A 215 27.59 24.88 1.51
CA PHE A 215 28.66 24.25 0.70
C PHE A 215 29.95 25.09 0.64
N ASP A 216 30.37 25.66 1.77
CA ASP A 216 31.64 26.41 1.92
C ASP A 216 31.91 27.48 0.84
N GLY A 217 30.85 28.14 0.35
CA GLY A 217 30.93 29.21 -0.64
C GLY A 217 30.96 28.77 -2.11
N ASP A 218 30.94 27.47 -2.40
CA ASP A 218 30.94 26.95 -3.78
C ASP A 218 30.02 25.73 -3.94
N PHE A 219 28.74 26.00 -4.21
CA PHE A 219 27.74 24.96 -4.47
C PHE A 219 27.94 24.29 -5.85
N ASP A 220 28.31 25.07 -6.87
CA ASP A 220 28.46 24.55 -8.23
C ASP A 220 29.70 23.65 -8.36
N GLY A 221 30.79 23.98 -7.66
CA GLY A 221 32.01 23.19 -7.60
C GLY A 221 32.05 22.11 -6.50
N ALA A 222 31.00 22.00 -5.68
CA ALA A 222 30.94 20.99 -4.62
C ALA A 222 31.11 19.56 -5.17
N VAL A 223 31.97 18.78 -4.51
CA VAL A 223 32.24 17.37 -4.86
C VAL A 223 30.99 16.52 -4.71
N ASP A 224 30.22 16.74 -3.64
CA ASP A 224 28.98 16.04 -3.38
C ASP A 224 27.88 17.01 -2.94
N VAL A 225 26.97 17.33 -3.84
CA VAL A 225 25.83 18.21 -3.58
C VAL A 225 24.71 17.52 -2.77
N ARG A 226 24.89 16.26 -2.36
CA ARG A 226 23.94 15.56 -1.46
C ARG A 226 24.24 15.83 0.01
N GLU A 227 25.47 16.25 0.33
CA GLU A 227 25.95 16.36 1.71
C GLU A 227 26.37 17.80 2.03
N PRO A 228 25.49 18.60 2.65
CA PRO A 228 25.89 19.91 3.17
C PRO A 228 26.98 19.81 4.24
N VAL A 229 27.81 20.85 4.35
CA VAL A 229 28.94 20.88 5.28
C VAL A 229 28.49 20.70 6.74
N PRO A 230 29.28 20.03 7.60
CA PRO A 230 28.87 19.70 8.97
C PRO A 230 28.50 20.90 9.87
N ASN A 231 29.12 22.05 9.61
CA ASN A 231 28.97 23.30 10.38
C ASN A 231 27.91 24.26 9.80
N ALA A 232 27.16 23.85 8.78
CA ALA A 232 26.07 24.65 8.23
C ALA A 232 24.95 24.88 9.28
N PRO A 233 24.17 25.97 9.18
CA PRO A 233 23.04 26.20 10.07
C PRO A 233 22.05 25.03 10.05
N GLU A 234 21.75 24.46 11.22
CA GLU A 234 21.00 23.20 11.34
C GLU A 234 19.60 23.25 10.69
N GLU A 235 18.88 24.37 10.85
CA GLU A 235 17.57 24.57 10.24
C GLU A 235 17.65 24.59 8.70
N LEU A 236 18.64 25.29 8.17
CA LEU A 236 18.86 25.39 6.73
C LEU A 236 19.30 24.04 6.15
N LYS A 237 20.16 23.32 6.86
CA LYS A 237 20.58 21.96 6.51
C LYS A 237 19.40 20.99 6.49
N ARG A 238 18.53 21.04 7.51
CA ARG A 238 17.30 20.24 7.54
C ARG A 238 16.40 20.54 6.35
N ARG A 239 16.13 21.83 6.07
CA ARG A 239 15.32 22.25 4.90
C ARG A 239 15.92 21.73 3.60
N TYR A 240 17.25 21.82 3.44
CA TYR A 240 17.95 21.30 2.26
C TYR A 240 17.73 19.79 2.07
N LEU A 241 17.89 19.00 3.14
CA LEU A 241 17.74 17.55 3.08
C LEU A 241 16.30 17.10 2.81
N VAL A 242 15.30 17.80 3.36
CA VAL A 242 13.89 17.56 3.02
C VAL A 242 13.65 17.83 1.54
N VAL A 243 14.11 18.97 1.03
CA VAL A 243 13.98 19.31 -0.40
C VAL A 243 14.75 18.31 -1.28
N LEU A 244 15.89 17.79 -0.83
CA LEU A 244 16.67 16.79 -1.55
C LEU A 244 15.89 15.47 -1.69
N GLU A 245 15.24 14.99 -0.64
CA GLU A 245 14.38 13.80 -0.71
C GLU A 245 13.16 14.05 -1.61
N GLN A 246 12.55 15.22 -1.52
CA GLN A 246 11.46 15.63 -2.42
C GLN A 246 11.89 15.69 -3.89
N ALA A 247 13.13 16.08 -4.17
CA ALA A 247 13.72 16.07 -5.51
C ALA A 247 14.00 14.62 -5.98
N ALA A 248 14.52 13.77 -5.09
CA ALA A 248 14.76 12.37 -5.38
C ALA A 248 13.46 11.62 -5.70
N ALA A 249 12.41 11.83 -4.90
CA ALA A 249 11.08 11.25 -5.13
C ALA A 249 10.50 11.66 -6.50
N ARG A 250 10.59 12.95 -6.86
CA ARG A 250 10.21 13.43 -8.20
C ARG A 250 11.02 12.77 -9.30
N ARG A 251 12.33 12.63 -9.11
CA ARG A 251 13.20 11.99 -10.09
C ARG A 251 12.85 10.51 -10.29
N ARG A 252 12.60 9.78 -9.19
CA ARG A 252 12.11 8.39 -9.21
C ARG A 252 10.83 8.28 -10.02
N LYS A 253 9.82 9.12 -9.72
CA LYS A 253 8.55 9.15 -10.45
C LYS A 253 8.76 9.45 -11.93
N SER A 254 9.59 10.44 -12.27
CA SER A 254 9.88 10.77 -13.66
C SER A 254 10.62 9.66 -14.41
N ALA A 255 11.54 8.93 -13.75
CA ALA A 255 12.21 7.78 -14.37
C ALA A 255 11.23 6.64 -14.64
N PHE A 256 10.33 6.38 -13.70
CA PHE A 256 9.23 5.41 -13.89
C PHE A 256 8.33 5.83 -15.06
N ASP A 257 7.91 7.10 -15.10
CA ASP A 257 7.05 7.62 -16.17
C ASP A 257 7.70 7.47 -17.53
N GLU A 258 8.97 7.85 -17.67
CA GLU A 258 9.69 7.77 -18.93
C GLU A 258 9.78 6.34 -19.48
N VAL A 259 9.98 5.35 -18.60
CA VAL A 259 10.21 3.95 -18.99
C VAL A 259 8.90 3.18 -19.18
N PHE A 260 7.99 3.26 -18.21
CA PHE A 260 6.80 2.40 -18.16
C PHE A 260 5.55 3.08 -18.69
N ILE A 261 5.40 4.38 -18.45
CA ILE A 261 4.22 5.13 -18.89
C ILE A 261 4.43 5.61 -20.32
N ASP A 262 5.38 6.50 -20.57
CA ASP A 262 5.60 7.13 -21.86
C ASP A 262 6.08 6.10 -22.90
N TYR A 263 7.20 5.42 -22.62
CA TYR A 263 7.73 4.42 -23.54
C TYR A 263 6.89 3.15 -23.56
N GLY A 264 6.61 2.54 -22.40
CA GLY A 264 5.82 1.32 -22.30
C GLY A 264 4.44 1.44 -22.96
N ARG A 265 3.69 2.52 -22.69
CA ARG A 265 2.37 2.72 -23.34
C ARG A 265 2.45 3.18 -24.79
N SER A 266 3.58 3.73 -25.25
CA SER A 266 3.78 3.95 -26.69
C SER A 266 3.85 2.62 -27.47
N LEU A 267 4.35 1.56 -26.85
CA LEU A 267 4.39 0.21 -27.42
C LEU A 267 3.07 -0.55 -27.21
N ARG A 268 2.47 -0.43 -26.02
CA ARG A 268 1.21 -1.06 -25.65
C ARG A 268 0.30 -0.05 -24.91
N PRO A 269 -0.64 0.64 -25.59
CA PRO A 269 -1.43 1.71 -24.97
C PRO A 269 -2.19 1.34 -23.69
N GLY A 270 -2.59 0.08 -23.52
CA GLY A 270 -3.25 -0.46 -22.32
C GLY A 270 -2.31 -1.18 -21.34
N LEU A 271 -1.01 -0.86 -21.34
CA LEU A 271 -0.04 -1.46 -20.43
C LEU A 271 -0.38 -1.11 -18.97
N LEU A 272 -0.64 -2.14 -18.16
CA LEU A 272 -0.84 -1.99 -16.72
C LEU A 272 0.50 -1.61 -16.07
N ALA A 273 0.49 -0.61 -15.20
CA ALA A 273 1.68 -0.14 -14.51
C ALA A 273 1.42 0.05 -13.02
N ALA A 274 2.28 -0.50 -12.18
CA ALA A 274 2.30 -0.28 -10.73
C ALA A 274 3.73 -0.26 -10.19
N GLN A 275 3.86 0.28 -8.99
CA GLN A 275 5.11 0.34 -8.25
C GLN A 275 4.98 -0.36 -6.90
N TRP A 276 5.77 -1.42 -6.69
CA TRP A 276 5.89 -2.10 -5.41
C TRP A 276 6.72 -1.25 -4.45
N TYR A 277 6.02 -0.66 -3.48
CA TYR A 277 6.63 0.19 -2.45
C TYR A 277 6.40 -0.34 -1.04
N HIS A 278 7.00 0.30 -0.04
CA HIS A 278 7.05 -0.17 1.34
C HIS A 278 6.44 0.86 2.28
N LYS A 279 5.27 0.55 2.86
CA LYS A 279 4.63 1.39 3.89
C LYS A 279 4.36 0.59 5.16
N TYR A 280 5.44 0.10 5.77
CA TYR A 280 5.42 -0.86 6.87
C TYR A 280 4.71 -0.32 8.10
N GLY A 281 3.53 -0.85 8.44
CA GLY A 281 2.77 -0.40 9.62
C GLY A 281 2.51 1.10 9.62
N MET A 282 2.38 1.72 8.44
CA MET A 282 2.30 3.18 8.28
C MET A 282 3.50 3.88 8.93
N ARG A 283 4.73 3.41 8.72
CA ARG A 283 5.96 4.12 9.15
C ARG A 283 6.16 5.40 8.33
N VAL A 284 6.95 6.30 8.90
CA VAL A 284 7.15 7.67 8.41
C VAL A 284 7.88 7.80 7.07
N ASN A 285 8.54 6.74 6.59
CA ASN A 285 9.31 6.76 5.36
C ASN A 285 8.79 5.69 4.38
N ASP A 286 8.03 6.11 3.38
CA ASP A 286 7.72 5.32 2.19
C ASP A 286 8.20 6.05 0.93
N GLU A 287 8.37 5.33 -0.17
CA GLU A 287 8.97 5.85 -1.40
C GLU A 287 8.14 6.96 -2.09
N ARG A 288 6.84 7.07 -1.78
CA ARG A 288 5.92 8.10 -2.25
C ARG A 288 5.73 9.25 -1.25
N ALA A 289 6.16 9.11 0.01
CA ALA A 289 5.91 10.07 1.09
C ALA A 289 6.29 11.52 0.73
N ALA A 290 7.40 11.70 0.01
CA ALA A 290 7.90 13.01 -0.39
C ALA A 290 7.30 13.56 -1.70
N LEU A 291 6.44 12.80 -2.39
CA LEU A 291 5.76 13.26 -3.61
C LEU A 291 4.61 14.24 -3.27
N PRO A 292 4.42 15.29 -4.08
CA PRO A 292 3.19 16.08 -4.02
C PRO A 292 1.99 15.26 -4.52
N ALA A 293 0.78 15.66 -4.10
CA ALA A 293 -0.45 14.92 -4.37
C ALA A 293 -0.73 14.67 -5.86
N ASP A 294 -0.42 15.65 -6.72
CA ASP A 294 -0.62 15.56 -8.17
C ASP A 294 0.29 14.53 -8.86
N LEU A 295 1.39 14.16 -8.21
CA LEU A 295 2.31 13.12 -8.69
C LEU A 295 2.11 11.78 -7.97
N TRP A 296 1.41 11.77 -6.83
CA TRP A 296 1.20 10.57 -6.03
C TRP A 296 0.44 9.51 -6.83
N ALA A 297 1.16 8.46 -7.22
CA ALA A 297 0.67 7.39 -8.07
C ALA A 297 -0.03 7.81 -9.38
N ARG A 298 0.30 8.99 -9.91
CA ARG A 298 -0.24 9.47 -11.19
C ARG A 298 0.09 8.47 -12.31
N ASP A 299 -0.89 8.15 -13.14
CA ASP A 299 -0.80 7.22 -14.27
C ASP A 299 -0.52 5.75 -13.90
N GLU A 300 -0.39 5.39 -12.62
CA GLU A 300 -0.37 3.99 -12.16
C GLU A 300 -1.80 3.41 -12.17
N ASP A 301 -1.98 2.22 -12.72
CA ASP A 301 -3.30 1.56 -12.82
C ASP A 301 -3.77 0.99 -11.48
N TYR A 302 -2.85 0.63 -10.59
CA TYR A 302 -3.14 0.12 -9.26
C TYR A 302 -2.01 0.42 -8.27
N ILE A 303 -2.35 0.43 -6.98
CA ILE A 303 -1.40 0.72 -5.89
C ILE A 303 -0.87 -0.59 -5.31
N TRP A 304 0.42 -0.64 -4.98
CA TRP A 304 1.02 -1.80 -4.32
C TRP A 304 1.88 -1.37 -3.14
N TYR A 305 1.55 -1.81 -1.91
CA TYR A 305 2.52 -1.80 -0.82
C TYR A 305 2.78 -3.16 -0.20
N SER A 306 4.05 -3.36 0.14
CA SER A 306 4.53 -4.35 1.09
C SER A 306 4.48 -3.79 2.52
N GLN A 307 4.14 -4.66 3.47
CA GLN A 307 4.10 -4.37 4.90
C GLN A 307 5.31 -4.93 5.66
N GLY A 308 6.26 -5.53 4.94
CA GLY A 308 7.46 -6.14 5.51
C GLY A 308 7.12 -7.29 6.47
N PRO A 309 8.09 -7.79 7.24
CA PRO A 309 7.92 -8.93 8.13
C PRO A 309 7.24 -8.54 9.45
N TYR A 310 6.40 -7.51 9.46
CA TYR A 310 5.72 -7.08 10.69
C TYR A 310 4.31 -7.65 10.81
N ARG A 311 3.67 -8.03 9.71
CA ARG A 311 2.21 -8.28 9.67
C ARG A 311 1.83 -9.73 9.32
N TRP A 312 2.77 -10.66 9.44
CA TRP A 312 2.64 -12.04 8.99
C TRP A 312 1.90 -12.97 9.96
N GLY A 313 1.52 -12.51 11.16
CA GLY A 313 0.82 -13.32 12.15
C GLY A 313 0.11 -12.48 13.21
N SER A 314 -0.54 -13.15 14.17
CA SER A 314 -1.24 -12.53 15.32
C SER A 314 -0.85 -13.16 16.66
N SER A 315 -1.25 -12.46 17.71
CA SER A 315 -1.35 -12.93 19.08
C SER A 315 -2.55 -12.27 19.74
N ILE A 316 -3.72 -12.92 19.71
CA ILE A 316 -4.97 -12.33 20.22
C ILE A 316 -4.85 -12.04 21.73
N ASP A 317 -4.33 -12.99 22.50
CA ASP A 317 -4.16 -12.87 23.95
C ASP A 317 -3.20 -11.73 24.35
N GLN A 318 -2.31 -11.32 23.44
CA GLN A 318 -1.38 -10.21 23.65
C GLN A 318 -1.88 -8.88 23.07
N GLY A 319 -3.05 -8.84 22.42
CA GLY A 319 -3.63 -7.65 21.77
C GLY A 319 -3.08 -7.38 20.37
N TYR A 320 -2.54 -8.37 19.67
CA TYR A 320 -1.90 -8.17 18.37
C TYR A 320 -2.65 -8.91 17.26
N ILE A 321 -3.59 -8.27 16.57
CA ILE A 321 -4.33 -8.92 15.46
C ILE A 321 -3.67 -8.78 14.08
N ALA A 322 -2.75 -7.81 13.94
CA ALA A 322 -2.11 -7.46 12.67
C ALA A 322 -3.10 -7.15 11.54
N ASP A 323 -4.14 -6.38 11.84
CA ASP A 323 -5.11 -5.90 10.85
C ASP A 323 -4.54 -4.79 9.96
N MET A 324 -5.02 -4.72 8.72
CA MET A 324 -4.61 -3.73 7.72
C MET A 324 -5.63 -2.61 7.52
N GLY A 325 -6.57 -2.39 8.46
CA GLY A 325 -7.72 -1.51 8.24
C GLY A 325 -7.32 -0.09 7.84
N ILE A 326 -6.43 0.53 8.63
CA ILE A 326 -5.90 1.87 8.36
C ILE A 326 -5.07 1.95 7.07
N ASN A 327 -4.22 0.94 6.81
CA ASN A 327 -3.39 0.87 5.61
C ASN A 327 -4.26 0.81 4.35
N ALA A 328 -5.30 -0.01 4.38
CA ALA A 328 -6.21 -0.21 3.26
C ALA A 328 -7.08 1.03 3.02
N ARG A 329 -7.55 1.71 4.08
CA ARG A 329 -8.24 3.01 3.97
C ARG A 329 -7.33 4.09 3.37
N HIS A 330 -6.08 4.16 3.80
CA HIS A 330 -5.09 5.07 3.20
C HIS A 330 -4.92 4.80 1.71
N MET A 331 -4.72 3.54 1.30
CA MET A 331 -4.55 3.20 -0.12
C MET A 331 -5.80 3.49 -0.94
N HIS A 332 -6.98 3.16 -0.42
CA HIS A 332 -8.25 3.42 -1.08
C HIS A 332 -8.44 4.94 -1.30
N ALA A 333 -8.25 5.74 -0.25
CA ALA A 333 -8.42 7.20 -0.31
C ALA A 333 -7.34 7.88 -1.17
N ALA A 334 -6.05 7.53 -1.00
CA ALA A 334 -4.96 8.10 -1.78
C ALA A 334 -5.00 7.66 -3.25
N GLY A 335 -5.44 6.41 -3.48
CA GLY A 335 -5.61 5.82 -4.79
C GLY A 335 -6.86 6.31 -5.52
N GLY A 336 -7.77 7.02 -4.87
CA GLY A 336 -9.03 7.44 -5.49
C GLY A 336 -9.90 6.26 -5.92
N GLY A 337 -9.97 5.20 -5.12
CA GLY A 337 -10.78 4.01 -5.41
C GLY A 337 -10.19 3.01 -6.43
N ARG A 338 -8.99 3.29 -6.97
CA ARG A 338 -8.26 2.33 -7.81
C ARG A 338 -8.00 1.02 -7.07
N PRO A 339 -7.83 -0.11 -7.79
CA PRO A 339 -7.36 -1.34 -7.20
C PRO A 339 -6.07 -1.11 -6.41
N PHE A 340 -5.94 -1.80 -5.29
CA PHE A 340 -4.71 -1.78 -4.51
C PHE A 340 -4.38 -3.14 -3.93
N VAL A 341 -3.10 -3.37 -3.68
CA VAL A 341 -2.54 -4.62 -3.17
C VAL A 341 -1.77 -4.34 -1.89
N ILE A 342 -2.03 -5.13 -0.86
CA ILE A 342 -1.25 -5.15 0.39
C ILE A 342 -0.59 -6.51 0.51
N ASN A 343 0.75 -6.57 0.43
CA ASN A 343 1.50 -7.77 0.76
C ASN A 343 1.87 -7.78 2.26
N LYS A 344 1.21 -8.67 3.02
CA LYS A 344 1.40 -8.80 4.48
C LYS A 344 2.52 -9.76 4.89
N TYR A 345 3.02 -10.56 3.94
CA TYR A 345 3.86 -11.74 4.23
C TYR A 345 3.19 -12.74 5.17
N ASP A 346 1.85 -12.74 5.24
CA ASP A 346 1.11 -13.67 6.05
C ASP A 346 1.05 -15.03 5.33
N TYR A 347 1.84 -15.97 5.83
CA TYR A 347 1.99 -17.29 5.24
C TYR A 347 1.01 -18.33 5.79
N ARG A 348 0.02 -17.89 6.56
CA ARG A 348 -0.91 -18.78 7.25
C ARG A 348 -2.36 -18.33 7.15
N ARG A 349 -2.67 -17.08 7.47
CA ARG A 349 -4.04 -16.54 7.63
C ARG A 349 -4.60 -16.00 6.32
N TRP A 350 -4.61 -16.86 5.31
CA TRP A 350 -4.92 -16.46 3.94
C TRP A 350 -6.39 -16.02 3.77
N ARG A 351 -7.34 -16.60 4.52
CA ARG A 351 -8.74 -16.15 4.46
C ARG A 351 -8.91 -14.78 5.09
N VAL A 352 -8.26 -14.49 6.21
CA VAL A 352 -8.26 -13.15 6.82
C VAL A 352 -7.71 -12.12 5.83
N TRP A 353 -6.59 -12.43 5.17
CA TRP A 353 -5.99 -11.52 4.20
C TRP A 353 -6.86 -11.31 2.94
N ALA A 354 -7.53 -12.35 2.43
CA ALA A 354 -8.52 -12.21 1.37
C ALA A 354 -9.73 -11.39 1.82
N ALA A 355 -10.18 -11.56 3.07
CA ALA A 355 -11.28 -10.83 3.66
C ALA A 355 -10.98 -9.34 3.82
N GLU A 356 -9.77 -8.98 4.27
CA GLU A 356 -9.32 -7.59 4.37
C GLU A 356 -9.39 -6.88 3.01
N ALA A 357 -8.87 -7.52 1.96
CA ALA A 357 -8.94 -6.94 0.63
C ALA A 357 -10.39 -6.76 0.16
N ALA A 358 -11.23 -7.79 0.31
CA ALA A 358 -12.65 -7.71 -0.06
C ALA A 358 -13.40 -6.63 0.73
N ALA A 359 -13.13 -6.47 2.04
CA ALA A 359 -13.76 -5.45 2.88
C ALA A 359 -13.30 -4.03 2.57
N HIS A 360 -12.11 -3.87 2.00
CA HIS A 360 -11.52 -2.56 1.79
C HIS A 360 -11.45 -2.10 0.32
N GLY A 361 -11.94 -2.90 -0.63
CA GLY A 361 -11.86 -2.61 -2.06
C GLY A 361 -10.49 -2.91 -2.68
N GLY A 362 -9.69 -3.74 -2.03
CA GLY A 362 -8.36 -4.16 -2.48
C GLY A 362 -8.36 -5.51 -3.22
N ALA A 363 -7.19 -5.92 -3.70
CA ALA A 363 -6.94 -7.18 -4.39
C ALA A 363 -6.04 -8.12 -3.59
N SER A 364 -6.43 -9.40 -3.50
CA SER A 364 -5.75 -10.42 -2.68
C SER A 364 -6.09 -11.84 -3.15
N PRO A 365 -5.28 -12.86 -2.79
CA PRO A 365 -3.99 -12.79 -2.08
C PRO A 365 -2.81 -12.49 -3.01
N CYS A 366 -1.96 -11.55 -2.60
CA CYS A 366 -0.70 -11.25 -3.29
C CYS A 366 0.48 -11.85 -2.55
N PHE A 367 0.65 -13.16 -2.70
CA PHE A 367 1.67 -13.94 -2.00
C PHE A 367 2.90 -14.17 -2.87
N HIS A 368 3.96 -13.37 -2.67
CA HIS A 368 5.14 -13.42 -3.54
C HIS A 368 5.84 -14.79 -3.65
N ALA A 369 5.84 -15.64 -2.61
CA ALA A 369 6.48 -16.95 -2.74
C ALA A 369 5.67 -17.93 -3.62
N GLY A 370 4.44 -17.58 -4.00
CA GLY A 370 3.48 -18.46 -4.65
C GLY A 370 2.91 -19.51 -3.69
N PRO A 371 1.86 -20.26 -4.08
CA PRO A 371 1.24 -21.29 -3.24
C PRO A 371 2.27 -22.29 -2.66
N PRO A 372 2.04 -22.84 -1.45
CA PRO A 372 2.85 -23.92 -0.89
C PRO A 372 3.01 -25.07 -1.88
N ARG A 373 4.22 -25.62 -1.97
CA ARG A 373 4.54 -26.74 -2.86
C ARG A 373 4.63 -28.05 -2.09
N PRO A 374 4.33 -29.21 -2.72
CA PRO A 374 4.41 -30.51 -2.06
C PRO A 374 5.74 -30.77 -1.36
N GLU A 375 6.86 -30.30 -1.91
CA GLU A 375 8.19 -30.52 -1.35
C GLU A 375 8.43 -29.74 -0.04
N GLN A 376 7.59 -28.75 0.26
CA GLN A 376 7.69 -27.93 1.48
C GLN A 376 6.87 -28.49 2.64
N GLU A 377 5.92 -29.39 2.38
CA GLU A 377 4.92 -29.85 3.36
C GLU A 377 5.55 -30.49 4.60
N ASP A 378 6.60 -31.30 4.44
CA ASP A 378 7.28 -31.94 5.57
C ASP A 378 7.89 -30.93 6.55
N ALA A 379 8.40 -29.80 6.02
CA ALA A 379 9.04 -28.75 6.80
C ALA A 379 8.02 -27.75 7.39
N THR A 380 7.02 -27.35 6.60
CA THR A 380 6.06 -26.32 7.00
C THR A 380 4.83 -26.87 7.71
N ARG A 381 4.52 -28.17 7.53
CA ARG A 381 3.23 -28.79 7.87
C ARG A 381 2.03 -28.14 7.19
N ILE A 382 2.25 -27.54 6.02
CA ILE A 382 1.26 -26.87 5.21
C ILE A 382 1.22 -27.56 3.84
N ALA A 383 0.11 -28.22 3.54
CA ALA A 383 -0.12 -28.86 2.25
C ALA A 383 -0.61 -27.82 1.22
N PRO A 384 -0.39 -28.03 -0.10
CA PRO A 384 -0.92 -27.15 -1.14
C PRO A 384 -2.44 -26.92 -1.02
N GLU A 385 -3.19 -27.93 -0.58
CA GLU A 385 -4.65 -27.91 -0.43
C GLU A 385 -5.12 -26.97 0.67
N ASP A 386 -4.30 -26.79 1.71
CA ASP A 386 -4.56 -25.82 2.78
C ASP A 386 -4.62 -24.40 2.19
N TYR A 387 -3.90 -24.12 1.10
CA TYR A 387 -3.94 -22.86 0.37
C TYR A 387 -5.07 -22.83 -0.66
N PHE A 388 -5.03 -23.75 -1.63
CA PHE A 388 -5.91 -23.67 -2.81
C PHE A 388 -7.38 -23.79 -2.44
N GLY A 389 -7.73 -24.66 -1.49
CA GLY A 389 -9.10 -24.87 -1.04
C GLY A 389 -9.79 -23.59 -0.57
N PRO A 390 -9.30 -22.94 0.51
CA PRO A 390 -9.90 -21.71 1.00
C PRO A 390 -9.71 -20.51 0.06
N ILE A 391 -8.55 -20.34 -0.58
CA ILE A 391 -8.31 -19.17 -1.44
C ILE A 391 -9.23 -19.15 -2.66
N ILE A 392 -9.35 -20.28 -3.37
CA ILE A 392 -10.27 -20.37 -4.52
C ILE A 392 -11.71 -20.09 -4.08
N ARG A 393 -12.11 -20.57 -2.90
CA ARG A 393 -13.46 -20.32 -2.35
C ARG A 393 -13.70 -18.82 -2.13
N TYR A 394 -12.73 -18.12 -1.55
CA TYR A 394 -12.83 -16.68 -1.31
C TYR A 394 -12.82 -15.87 -2.59
N GLN A 395 -11.94 -16.18 -3.54
CA GLN A 395 -11.89 -15.50 -4.83
C GLN A 395 -13.18 -15.70 -5.63
N ARG A 396 -13.77 -16.90 -5.58
CA ARG A 396 -15.08 -17.16 -6.17
C ARG A 396 -16.20 -16.39 -5.48
N PHE A 397 -16.20 -16.36 -4.14
CA PHE A 397 -17.19 -15.58 -3.39
C PHE A 397 -17.14 -14.10 -3.81
N VAL A 398 -15.94 -13.52 -3.91
CA VAL A 398 -15.74 -12.15 -4.39
C VAL A 398 -16.22 -11.97 -5.83
N ALA A 399 -15.96 -12.92 -6.73
CA ALA A 399 -16.41 -12.86 -8.12
C ALA A 399 -17.94 -12.99 -8.26
N GLU A 400 -18.57 -13.81 -7.42
CA GLU A 400 -20.02 -14.05 -7.41
C GLU A 400 -20.83 -12.88 -6.82
N HIS A 401 -20.16 -11.90 -6.20
CA HIS A 401 -20.75 -10.74 -5.51
C HIS A 401 -20.12 -9.42 -5.96
N GLU A 402 -19.55 -9.38 -7.17
CA GLU A 402 -18.82 -8.22 -7.68
C GLU A 402 -19.68 -6.95 -7.68
N GLU A 403 -20.99 -7.10 -7.93
CA GLU A 403 -21.98 -6.01 -7.93
C GLU A 403 -22.19 -5.33 -6.57
N LEU A 404 -21.76 -5.97 -5.48
CA LEU A 404 -21.78 -5.41 -4.13
C LEU A 404 -20.46 -4.72 -3.77
N LEU A 405 -19.37 -5.00 -4.52
CA LEU A 405 -18.01 -4.59 -4.19
C LEU A 405 -17.53 -3.43 -5.06
N HIS A 406 -18.00 -3.34 -6.31
CA HIS A 406 -17.61 -2.29 -7.24
C HIS A 406 -18.63 -2.14 -8.39
N PRO A 407 -18.97 -0.90 -8.82
CA PRO A 407 -18.64 0.36 -8.17
C PRO A 407 -19.36 0.53 -6.82
N ALA A 408 -18.63 1.01 -5.82
CA ALA A 408 -19.13 1.20 -4.47
C ALA A 408 -18.37 2.33 -3.77
N SER A 409 -19.07 3.06 -2.90
CA SER A 409 -18.49 4.14 -2.08
C SER A 409 -18.55 3.78 -0.58
N PRO A 410 -17.52 4.14 0.20
CA PRO A 410 -17.49 3.82 1.63
C PRO A 410 -18.54 4.64 2.39
N ILE A 411 -19.26 4.00 3.30
CA ILE A 411 -20.15 4.68 4.24
C ILE A 411 -19.33 5.06 5.46
N ALA A 412 -19.07 6.36 5.63
CA ALA A 412 -18.24 6.90 6.70
C ALA A 412 -18.92 8.09 7.40
N GLN A 413 -19.08 7.99 8.72
CA GLN A 413 -19.61 9.06 9.54
C GLN A 413 -18.54 10.12 9.83
N PHE A 414 -17.30 9.66 10.06
CA PHE A 414 -16.16 10.50 10.41
C PHE A 414 -15.11 10.53 9.29
N GLY A 415 -14.62 11.73 8.98
CA GLY A 415 -13.40 11.93 8.20
C GLY A 415 -12.20 12.04 9.13
N LEU A 416 -11.33 11.03 9.14
CA LEU A 416 -10.08 11.06 9.91
C LEU A 416 -8.96 11.62 9.01
N VAL A 417 -8.49 12.83 9.33
CA VAL A 417 -7.57 13.57 8.46
C VAL A 417 -6.16 12.97 8.53
N TYR A 418 -5.57 12.67 7.37
CA TYR A 418 -4.19 12.22 7.22
C TYR A 418 -3.26 13.42 6.96
N PRO A 419 -2.18 13.62 7.74
CA PRO A 419 -1.31 14.80 7.62
C PRO A 419 -0.23 14.61 6.53
N ARG A 420 -0.61 14.73 5.25
CA ARG A 420 0.33 14.60 4.12
C ARG A 420 1.42 15.65 4.14
N ARG A 421 1.13 16.88 4.59
CA ARG A 421 2.17 17.91 4.67
C ARG A 421 3.26 17.55 5.67
N ALA A 422 2.90 17.04 6.84
CA ALA A 422 3.88 16.60 7.84
C ALA A 422 4.72 15.41 7.33
N GLU A 423 4.08 14.47 6.61
CA GLU A 423 4.77 13.37 5.91
C GLU A 423 5.81 13.90 4.90
N ARG A 424 5.43 14.88 4.06
CA ARG A 424 6.33 15.48 3.06
C ARG A 424 7.47 16.32 3.67
N GLU A 425 7.26 16.87 4.86
CA GLU A 425 8.27 17.60 5.62
C GLU A 425 9.18 16.68 6.46
N GLY A 426 8.97 15.35 6.39
CA GLY A 426 9.82 14.38 7.08
C GLY A 426 9.67 14.42 8.59
N GLU A 427 8.53 14.88 9.11
CA GLU A 427 8.22 14.76 10.54
C GLU A 427 8.15 13.27 10.92
N THR A 428 8.52 12.89 12.14
CA THR A 428 8.65 11.46 12.51
C THR A 428 7.50 10.94 13.36
N ASP A 429 6.73 11.83 13.98
CA ASP A 429 5.64 11.53 14.93
C ASP A 429 4.25 11.83 14.35
N TYR A 430 4.15 12.20 13.06
CA TYR A 430 2.92 12.70 12.45
C TYR A 430 1.76 11.69 12.42
N LEU A 431 2.02 10.39 12.61
CA LEU A 431 0.98 9.36 12.59
C LEU A 431 0.58 8.85 13.97
N ASP A 432 1.22 9.30 15.04
CA ASP A 432 1.02 8.68 16.35
C ASP A 432 -0.42 8.89 16.82
N ALA A 433 -0.91 10.13 16.78
CA ALA A 433 -2.30 10.45 17.10
C ALA A 433 -3.29 9.75 16.15
N LEU A 434 -2.98 9.73 14.85
CA LEU A 434 -3.84 9.14 13.82
C LEU A 434 -4.01 7.62 14.06
N LYS A 435 -2.92 6.90 14.29
CA LYS A 435 -2.93 5.45 14.53
C LYS A 435 -3.68 5.13 15.82
N ARG A 436 -3.44 5.87 16.89
CA ARG A 436 -4.09 5.63 18.17
C ARG A 436 -5.59 5.84 18.11
N ILE A 437 -6.03 6.94 17.49
CA ILE A 437 -7.44 7.24 17.32
C ILE A 437 -8.12 6.23 16.38
N ALA A 438 -7.46 5.86 15.27
CA ALA A 438 -7.98 4.84 14.36
C ALA A 438 -8.24 3.50 15.07
N GLU A 439 -7.32 3.06 15.94
CA GLU A 439 -7.50 1.83 16.74
C GLU A 439 -8.77 1.89 17.60
N TRP A 440 -9.01 3.01 18.29
CA TRP A 440 -10.23 3.19 19.08
C TRP A 440 -11.51 3.19 18.23
N LEU A 441 -11.47 3.80 17.04
CA LEU A 441 -12.59 3.80 16.12
C LEU A 441 -12.90 2.39 15.59
N GLU A 442 -11.86 1.62 15.24
CA GLU A 442 -12.01 0.23 14.80
C GLU A 442 -12.53 -0.67 15.94
N ASP A 443 -12.00 -0.54 17.16
CA ASP A 443 -12.49 -1.30 18.34
C ASP A 443 -13.94 -0.96 18.70
N ALA A 444 -14.35 0.30 18.51
CA ALA A 444 -15.71 0.78 18.73
C ALA A 444 -16.65 0.52 17.56
N HIS A 445 -16.15 -0.02 16.44
CA HIS A 445 -16.91 -0.25 15.20
C HIS A 445 -17.54 1.03 14.62
N VAL A 446 -16.87 2.17 14.82
CA VAL A 446 -17.32 3.47 14.30
C VAL A 446 -16.97 3.57 12.82
N PHE A 447 -17.94 3.96 11.99
CA PHE A 447 -17.71 4.16 10.58
C PHE A 447 -16.91 5.44 10.32
N TYR A 448 -15.68 5.28 9.84
CA TYR A 448 -14.83 6.37 9.40
C TYR A 448 -14.16 6.03 8.06
N ASP A 449 -13.64 7.04 7.37
CA ASP A 449 -12.66 6.86 6.30
C ASP A 449 -11.61 7.97 6.35
N LEU A 450 -10.54 7.83 5.56
CA LEU A 450 -9.48 8.82 5.47
C LEU A 450 -9.78 9.88 4.41
N LEU A 451 -9.42 11.12 4.75
CA LEU A 451 -9.18 12.22 3.82
C LEU A 451 -7.82 12.83 4.14
N PHE A 452 -7.16 13.41 3.16
CA PHE A 452 -5.87 14.06 3.39
C PHE A 452 -6.08 15.52 3.78
N ASP A 453 -5.13 16.09 4.51
CA ASP A 453 -5.14 17.52 4.89
C ASP A 453 -5.34 18.42 3.67
N ASP A 454 -4.61 18.15 2.58
CA ASP A 454 -4.74 18.82 1.29
C ASP A 454 -6.05 18.56 0.53
N GLN A 455 -6.94 17.70 1.04
CA GLN A 455 -8.28 17.44 0.50
C GLN A 455 -9.40 18.09 1.33
N LEU A 456 -9.08 18.77 2.42
CA LEU A 456 -10.09 19.37 3.32
C LEU A 456 -10.99 20.37 2.61
N THR A 457 -10.45 21.14 1.65
CA THR A 457 -11.22 22.15 0.91
C THR A 457 -12.33 21.54 0.04
N GLU A 458 -12.12 20.32 -0.45
CA GLU A 458 -12.99 19.64 -1.40
C GLU A 458 -13.90 18.60 -0.72
N ARG A 459 -13.35 17.86 0.24
CA ARG A 459 -13.97 16.62 0.77
C ARG A 459 -14.50 16.73 2.18
N ALA A 460 -14.26 17.82 2.91
CA ALA A 460 -14.73 17.98 4.29
C ALA A 460 -16.26 17.81 4.44
N SER A 461 -17.03 18.16 3.41
CA SER A 461 -18.50 18.03 3.42
C SER A 461 -19.01 16.61 3.14
N GLU A 462 -18.15 15.67 2.73
CA GLU A 462 -18.53 14.26 2.56
C GLU A 462 -18.82 13.58 3.89
N PHE A 463 -18.31 14.14 4.99
CA PHE A 463 -18.41 13.57 6.32
C PHE A 463 -19.37 14.38 7.19
N SER A 464 -20.03 13.73 8.15
CA SER A 464 -20.84 14.42 9.15
C SER A 464 -19.99 15.09 10.23
N SER A 465 -18.82 14.52 10.50
CA SER A 465 -17.86 15.01 11.48
C SER A 465 -16.42 14.80 11.00
N LEU A 466 -15.52 15.69 11.42
CA LEU A 466 -14.08 15.59 11.15
C LEU A 466 -13.30 15.32 12.43
N ILE A 467 -12.25 14.51 12.30
CA ILE A 467 -11.23 14.31 13.33
C ILE A 467 -9.90 14.76 12.75
N LEU A 468 -9.28 15.76 13.36
CA LEU A 468 -7.95 16.26 13.01
C LEU A 468 -6.95 15.76 14.07
N PRO A 469 -6.29 14.61 13.84
CA PRO A 469 -5.33 14.02 14.75
C PRO A 469 -3.95 14.67 14.58
N ASP A 470 -3.64 15.69 15.38
CA ASP A 470 -2.34 16.38 15.36
C ASP A 470 -1.96 16.94 13.97
N ILE A 471 -2.93 17.52 13.24
CA ILE A 471 -2.71 18.13 11.92
C ILE A 471 -2.09 19.52 12.09
N ARG A 472 -0.78 19.56 12.37
CA ARG A 472 -0.07 20.77 12.78
C ARG A 472 -0.12 21.90 11.75
N ARG A 473 0.01 21.56 10.46
CA ARG A 473 0.14 22.49 9.33
C ARG A 473 -1.16 22.59 8.56
N LEU A 474 -1.77 23.78 8.56
CA LEU A 474 -2.98 24.06 7.78
C LEU A 474 -2.87 25.40 7.07
N SER A 475 -3.25 25.43 5.80
CA SER A 475 -3.42 26.68 5.05
C SER A 475 -4.68 27.43 5.48
N ASN A 476 -4.75 28.72 5.13
CA ASN A 476 -5.92 29.55 5.40
C ASN A 476 -7.20 29.01 4.73
N GLU A 477 -7.08 28.41 3.55
CA GLU A 477 -8.22 27.86 2.82
C GLU A 477 -8.79 26.61 3.50
N GLU A 478 -7.92 25.76 4.06
CA GLU A 478 -8.31 24.56 4.79
C GLU A 478 -8.91 24.89 6.15
N ILE A 479 -8.33 25.87 6.86
CA ILE A 479 -8.93 26.42 8.08
C ILE A 479 -10.34 26.93 7.78
N ALA A 480 -10.51 27.68 6.68
CA ALA A 480 -11.82 28.17 6.28
C ALA A 480 -12.78 27.03 5.90
N ALA A 481 -12.29 25.94 5.30
CA ALA A 481 -13.10 24.76 4.99
C ALA A 481 -13.58 24.03 6.26
N VAL A 482 -12.69 23.84 7.23
CA VAL A 482 -13.03 23.27 8.54
C VAL A 482 -14.05 24.14 9.27
N GLN A 483 -13.87 25.46 9.25
CA GLN A 483 -14.84 26.39 9.84
C GLN A 483 -16.20 26.34 9.14
N ARG A 484 -16.24 26.27 7.80
CA ARG A 484 -17.49 26.09 7.05
C ARG A 484 -18.20 24.78 7.40
N HIS A 485 -17.45 23.69 7.58
CA HIS A 485 -18.00 22.41 8.01
C HIS A 485 -18.70 22.53 9.38
N VAL A 486 -18.04 23.14 10.36
CA VAL A 486 -18.63 23.39 11.70
C VAL A 486 -19.81 24.35 11.63
N ASP A 487 -19.69 25.46 10.90
CA ASP A 487 -20.76 26.46 10.72
C ASP A 487 -22.00 25.85 10.02
N SER A 488 -21.82 24.81 9.20
CA SER A 488 -22.89 24.04 8.55
C SER A 488 -23.49 22.95 9.44
N GLY A 489 -23.03 22.81 10.68
CA GLY A 489 -23.51 21.84 11.64
C GLY A 489 -22.73 20.52 11.67
N GLY A 490 -21.53 20.46 11.09
CA GLY A 490 -20.64 19.32 11.25
C GLY A 490 -19.95 19.29 12.62
N GLY A 491 -19.63 18.08 13.11
CA GLY A 491 -18.84 17.91 14.33
C GLY A 491 -17.35 18.03 14.08
N LEU A 492 -16.57 18.57 15.03
CA LEU A 492 -15.12 18.67 14.89
C LEU A 492 -14.42 18.20 16.16
N VAL A 493 -13.51 17.24 16.01
CA VAL A 493 -12.53 16.87 17.05
C VAL A 493 -11.15 17.32 16.64
N VAL A 494 -10.49 18.05 17.54
CA VAL A 494 -9.12 18.52 17.38
C VAL A 494 -8.24 17.89 18.45
N ALA A 495 -7.17 17.21 18.05
CA ALA A 495 -6.19 16.62 18.95
C ALA A 495 -4.78 17.21 18.71
N GLY A 496 -3.92 17.13 19.73
CA GLY A 496 -2.53 17.55 19.63
C GLY A 496 -2.33 19.04 19.31
N ALA A 497 -1.30 19.33 18.53
CA ALA A 497 -0.89 20.65 18.08
C ALA A 497 -1.53 21.05 16.74
N THR A 498 -2.72 20.52 16.43
CA THR A 498 -3.46 20.82 15.20
C THR A 498 -3.65 22.33 14.97
N GLY A 499 -3.34 22.80 13.76
CA GLY A 499 -3.53 24.19 13.33
C GLY A 499 -2.63 25.21 14.02
N THR A 500 -1.57 24.77 14.69
CA THR A 500 -0.59 25.66 15.32
C THR A 500 0.43 26.23 14.34
N LEU A 501 0.53 25.65 13.15
CA LEU A 501 1.41 26.09 12.06
C LEU A 501 0.59 26.39 10.80
N ASP A 502 1.04 27.34 10.00
CA ASP A 502 0.59 27.50 8.62
C ASP A 502 1.16 26.39 7.72
N ALA A 503 0.77 26.39 6.44
CA ALA A 503 1.21 25.39 5.48
C ALA A 503 2.74 25.34 5.32
N ASP A 504 3.42 26.47 5.51
CA ASP A 504 4.87 26.63 5.33
C ASP A 504 5.65 26.40 6.66
N GLY A 505 4.94 26.23 7.77
CA GLY A 505 5.53 26.00 9.10
C GLY A 505 5.65 27.25 9.98
N GLY A 506 5.13 28.40 9.53
CA GLY A 506 5.03 29.61 10.33
C GLY A 506 4.06 29.42 11.51
N ARG A 507 4.40 29.92 12.69
CA ARG A 507 3.56 29.78 13.88
C ARG A 507 2.28 30.61 13.75
N GLN A 508 1.15 30.01 14.12
CA GLN A 508 -0.15 30.66 14.18
C GLN A 508 -0.62 30.84 15.63
N GLU A 509 -0.54 32.09 16.12
CA GLU A 509 -0.99 32.46 17.46
C GLU A 509 -1.85 33.75 17.40
N PRO A 510 -3.11 33.74 17.87
CA PRO A 510 -3.83 32.58 18.42
C PRO A 510 -4.19 31.54 17.34
N ASN A 511 -4.39 30.29 17.73
CA ASN A 511 -4.80 29.22 16.81
C ASN A 511 -6.16 29.56 16.14
N PRO A 512 -6.21 29.63 14.80
CA PRO A 512 -7.36 30.13 14.06
C PRO A 512 -8.60 29.22 14.14
N LEU A 513 -8.42 27.93 14.44
CA LEU A 513 -9.53 26.97 14.57
C LEU A 513 -10.42 27.26 15.79
N PHE A 514 -9.90 27.98 16.79
CA PHE A 514 -10.60 28.27 18.05
C PHE A 514 -11.03 29.73 18.20
N THR A 515 -11.00 30.51 17.11
CA THR A 515 -11.36 31.94 17.14
C THR A 515 -12.87 32.18 17.22
N LYS A 516 -13.69 31.16 16.94
CA LYS A 516 -15.14 31.15 17.14
C LYS A 516 -15.50 30.03 18.13
N SER A 517 -16.24 30.37 19.19
CA SER A 517 -16.74 29.35 20.13
C SER A 517 -17.96 28.68 19.53
N ALA A 518 -17.83 27.39 19.21
CA ALA A 518 -18.95 26.56 18.76
C ALA A 518 -19.04 25.31 19.64
N ASP A 519 -20.24 25.01 20.13
CA ASP A 519 -20.52 23.84 20.99
C ASP A 519 -20.25 22.48 20.29
N ARG A 520 -19.87 22.51 19.01
CA ARG A 520 -19.58 21.35 18.14
C ARG A 520 -18.09 21.11 17.92
N VAL A 521 -17.22 21.88 18.58
CA VAL A 521 -15.77 21.70 18.54
C VAL A 521 -15.31 21.12 19.87
N TYR A 522 -14.74 19.93 19.82
CA TYR A 522 -14.14 19.28 20.97
C TYR A 522 -12.63 19.23 20.84
N ARG A 523 -11.94 19.70 21.88
CA ARG A 523 -10.48 19.69 21.95
C ARG A 523 -10.01 18.59 22.88
N TRP A 524 -9.43 17.56 22.30
CA TRP A 524 -8.77 16.50 23.03
C TRP A 524 -7.47 17.01 23.66
N GLN A 525 -7.24 16.63 24.93
CA GLN A 525 -6.13 17.17 25.73
C GLN A 525 -4.97 16.18 25.92
N SER A 526 -5.23 14.86 25.85
CA SER A 526 -4.15 13.88 26.00
C SER A 526 -3.25 13.89 24.75
N THR A 527 -1.95 13.71 24.98
CA THR A 527 -0.93 13.62 23.93
C THR A 527 -0.13 12.34 24.04
N ASP A 528 -0.56 11.39 24.88
CA ASP A 528 0.06 10.08 24.96
C ASP A 528 -0.53 9.16 23.89
N TRP A 529 0.21 9.05 22.80
CA TRP A 529 -0.20 8.30 21.61
C TRP A 529 0.57 7.02 21.41
N GLN A 530 1.54 6.73 22.28
CA GLN A 530 2.53 5.70 22.00
C GLN A 530 1.99 4.29 22.28
N PRO A 531 2.31 3.30 21.44
CA PRO A 531 2.03 1.91 21.73
C PRO A 531 2.99 1.37 22.80
N GLU A 532 2.64 0.25 23.42
CA GLU A 532 3.57 -0.56 24.19
C GLU A 532 4.34 -1.49 23.24
N ILE A 533 5.67 -1.57 23.37
CA ILE A 533 6.45 -2.57 22.64
C ILE A 533 6.36 -3.90 23.39
N LYS A 534 5.75 -4.92 22.75
CA LYS A 534 5.57 -6.26 23.32
C LYS A 534 6.33 -7.31 22.50
N VAL A 535 6.94 -8.26 23.21
CA VAL A 535 7.49 -9.48 22.63
C VAL A 535 6.34 -10.45 22.34
N ILE A 536 6.10 -10.76 21.07
CA ILE A 536 4.99 -11.63 20.65
C ILE A 536 5.45 -13.09 20.62
N ARG A 537 5.07 -13.86 21.65
CA ARG A 537 5.60 -15.22 21.89
C ARG A 537 4.89 -16.31 21.07
N THR A 538 3.78 -15.98 20.46
CA THR A 538 3.07 -16.89 19.54
C THR A 538 3.71 -16.91 18.15
N LEU A 539 4.67 -16.02 17.88
CA LEU A 539 5.34 -15.87 16.60
C LEU A 539 6.79 -16.37 16.68
N GLU A 540 7.22 -17.11 15.67
CA GLU A 540 8.60 -17.54 15.52
C GLU A 540 9.60 -16.38 15.62
N GLY A 541 10.64 -16.57 16.42
CA GLY A 541 11.68 -15.56 16.66
C GLY A 541 11.33 -14.51 17.72
N ASP A 542 10.18 -14.64 18.40
CA ASP A 542 9.75 -13.75 19.47
C ASP A 542 9.86 -12.25 19.09
N PRO A 543 9.26 -11.80 17.98
CA PRO A 543 9.44 -10.44 17.49
C PRO A 543 8.84 -9.40 18.43
N GLU A 544 9.51 -8.24 18.52
CA GLU A 544 8.99 -7.06 19.19
C GLU A 544 8.02 -6.30 18.28
N MET A 545 6.79 -6.09 18.76
CA MET A 545 5.72 -5.42 18.02
C MET A 545 5.12 -4.27 18.84
N PRO A 546 4.79 -3.13 18.20
CA PRO A 546 3.97 -2.11 18.84
C PRO A 546 2.53 -2.62 18.99
N VAL A 547 2.03 -2.59 20.22
CA VAL A 547 0.68 -3.01 20.59
C VAL A 547 -0.01 -1.87 21.34
N TYR A 548 -1.17 -1.47 20.85
CA TYR A 548 -2.03 -0.51 21.51
C TYR A 548 -2.94 -1.21 22.52
N ALA A 549 -3.21 -0.57 23.65
CA ALA A 549 -4.26 -1.05 24.55
C ALA A 549 -5.63 -0.90 23.86
N HIS A 550 -6.36 -2.02 23.72
CA HIS A 550 -7.68 -2.04 23.12
C HIS A 550 -8.71 -1.28 23.97
N LEU A 551 -9.78 -0.84 23.32
CA LEU A 551 -10.81 0.02 23.90
C LEU A 551 -11.37 -0.47 25.25
N PRO A 552 -11.63 -1.77 25.50
CA PRO A 552 -12.09 -2.24 26.82
C PRO A 552 -11.13 -1.92 27.97
N ASP A 553 -9.83 -1.85 27.68
CA ASP A 553 -8.75 -1.61 28.64
C ASP A 553 -8.16 -0.19 28.52
N ALA A 554 -8.77 0.69 27.72
CA ALA A 554 -8.29 2.04 27.45
C ALA A 554 -9.32 3.11 27.87
N PRO A 555 -9.31 3.57 29.14
CA PRO A 555 -10.26 4.56 29.65
C PRO A 555 -10.28 5.88 28.86
N GLU A 556 -9.11 6.31 28.35
CA GLU A 556 -9.02 7.49 27.49
C GLU A 556 -9.75 7.28 26.16
N GLY A 557 -9.58 6.12 25.54
CA GLY A 557 -10.30 5.75 24.32
C GLY A 557 -11.81 5.72 24.55
N GLN A 558 -12.26 5.12 25.66
CA GLN A 558 -13.67 5.08 26.04
C GLN A 558 -14.26 6.50 26.20
N ALA A 559 -13.51 7.41 26.81
CA ALA A 559 -13.92 8.80 26.95
C ALA A 559 -14.00 9.53 25.59
N LEU A 560 -13.04 9.28 24.68
CA LEU A 560 -13.09 9.84 23.33
C LEU A 560 -14.31 9.33 22.56
N ILE A 561 -14.55 8.01 22.57
CA ILE A 561 -15.70 7.38 21.90
C ILE A 561 -17.02 7.95 22.46
N ALA A 562 -17.20 8.01 23.78
CA ALA A 562 -18.39 8.61 24.38
C ALA A 562 -18.59 10.09 23.97
N THR A 563 -17.49 10.85 23.84
CA THR A 563 -17.54 12.24 23.39
C THR A 563 -17.95 12.34 21.92
N LEU A 564 -17.36 11.52 21.05
CA LEU A 564 -17.66 11.46 19.62
C LEU A 564 -19.14 11.12 19.39
N GLU A 565 -19.69 10.17 20.14
CA GLU A 565 -21.10 9.80 20.05
C GLU A 565 -22.03 10.99 20.36
N GLY A 566 -21.71 11.76 21.41
CA GLY A 566 -22.45 12.97 21.77
C GLY A 566 -22.38 14.07 20.70
N LEU A 567 -21.24 14.22 20.03
CA LEU A 567 -21.05 15.22 18.96
C LEU A 567 -21.83 14.90 17.69
N CYS A 568 -21.98 13.61 17.35
CA CYS A 568 -22.65 13.18 16.13
C CYS A 568 -24.11 12.71 16.33
N GLY A 569 -24.62 12.74 17.56
CA GLY A 569 -26.00 12.35 17.87
C GLY A 569 -26.22 10.84 17.80
N GLY A 570 -25.17 10.04 18.01
CA GLY A 570 -25.21 8.58 17.93
C GLY A 570 -24.43 8.02 16.74
N TYR A 571 -23.88 6.82 16.92
CA TYR A 571 -23.18 6.11 15.85
C TYR A 571 -24.12 5.48 14.82
N TRP A 572 -23.68 5.46 13.57
CA TRP A 572 -24.41 4.80 12.50
C TRP A 572 -24.49 3.29 12.70
N LEU A 573 -23.45 2.66 13.26
CA LEU A 573 -23.49 1.26 13.68
C LEU A 573 -23.42 1.18 15.21
N GLN A 574 -24.31 0.38 15.79
CA GLN A 574 -24.17 -0.13 17.15
C GLN A 574 -24.13 -1.66 17.07
N THR A 575 -23.14 -2.28 17.72
CA THR A 575 -22.96 -3.73 17.68
C THR A 575 -22.30 -4.23 18.97
N ASP A 576 -22.55 -5.49 19.32
CA ASP A 576 -21.87 -6.21 20.40
C ASP A 576 -20.66 -7.02 19.92
N ALA A 577 -20.24 -6.81 18.67
CA ALA A 577 -19.02 -7.40 18.13
C ALA A 577 -17.80 -7.03 19.00
N PRO A 578 -16.92 -8.00 19.32
CA PRO A 578 -15.71 -7.73 20.09
C PRO A 578 -14.65 -7.02 19.25
N TRP A 579 -13.65 -6.40 19.89
CA TRP A 579 -12.62 -5.58 19.22
C TRP A 579 -11.78 -6.34 18.16
N TRP A 580 -11.67 -7.67 18.27
CA TRP A 580 -11.01 -8.51 17.24
C TRP A 580 -11.89 -8.83 16.04
N VAL A 581 -13.09 -8.23 15.96
CA VAL A 581 -13.91 -8.18 14.76
C VAL A 581 -13.76 -6.78 14.15
N ARG A 582 -13.50 -6.71 12.84
CA ARG A 582 -13.44 -5.44 12.10
C ARG A 582 -14.63 -5.32 11.16
N VAL A 583 -15.14 -4.11 10.99
CA VAL A 583 -16.35 -3.84 10.22
C VAL A 583 -16.18 -2.66 9.28
N ARG A 584 -16.60 -2.82 8.03
CA ARG A 584 -16.64 -1.72 7.05
C ARG A 584 -17.92 -1.81 6.22
N ALA A 585 -18.60 -0.68 6.05
CA ALA A 585 -19.82 -0.58 5.27
C ALA A 585 -19.57 0.19 3.97
N TRP A 586 -20.28 -0.21 2.93
CA TRP A 586 -20.25 0.41 1.61
C TRP A 586 -21.67 0.66 1.13
N ARG A 587 -21.79 1.59 0.18
CA ARG A 587 -22.98 1.77 -0.65
C ARG A 587 -22.64 1.26 -2.04
N ALA A 588 -23.27 0.17 -2.45
CA ALA A 588 -23.16 -0.30 -3.83
C ALA A 588 -23.86 0.69 -4.76
N GLU A 589 -23.26 1.01 -5.90
CA GLU A 589 -23.82 2.01 -6.82
C GLU A 589 -24.81 1.40 -7.81
N ASP A 590 -24.49 0.24 -8.36
CA ASP A 590 -25.33 -0.46 -9.36
C ASP A 590 -26.38 -1.38 -8.72
N THR A 591 -26.25 -1.65 -7.43
CA THR A 591 -27.22 -2.41 -6.64
C THR A 591 -27.73 -1.52 -5.52
N ALA A 592 -29.05 -1.37 -5.37
CA ALA A 592 -29.66 -0.67 -4.24
C ALA A 592 -29.46 -1.45 -2.94
N ALA A 593 -28.22 -1.47 -2.44
CA ALA A 593 -27.82 -2.27 -1.29
C ALA A 593 -26.69 -1.59 -0.50
N ILE A 594 -26.69 -1.89 0.80
CA ILE A 594 -25.62 -1.55 1.73
C ILE A 594 -24.96 -2.85 2.18
N PRO A 595 -23.83 -3.26 1.57
CA PRO A 595 -23.03 -4.35 2.08
C PRO A 595 -22.20 -3.91 3.29
N VAL A 596 -22.39 -4.62 4.41
CA VAL A 596 -21.60 -4.47 5.63
C VAL A 596 -20.70 -5.69 5.78
N HIS A 597 -19.39 -5.46 5.72
CA HIS A 597 -18.35 -6.48 5.77
C HIS A 597 -17.92 -6.72 7.21
N TRP A 598 -17.78 -7.99 7.59
CA TRP A 598 -17.40 -8.41 8.93
C TRP A 598 -16.21 -9.36 8.85
N ILE A 599 -15.13 -9.06 9.56
CA ILE A 599 -13.91 -9.89 9.58
C ILE A 599 -13.62 -10.31 11.02
N ASN A 600 -13.51 -11.62 11.26
CA ASN A 600 -13.11 -12.18 12.55
C ASN A 600 -11.64 -12.60 12.52
N TYR A 601 -10.82 -11.97 13.35
CA TYR A 601 -9.39 -12.29 13.46
C TYR A 601 -9.11 -13.43 14.46
N ARG A 602 -10.10 -13.79 15.29
CA ARG A 602 -9.93 -14.77 16.35
C ARG A 602 -9.77 -16.18 15.80
N GLN A 603 -8.70 -16.85 16.22
CA GLN A 603 -8.35 -18.19 15.79
C GLN A 603 -7.53 -18.92 16.85
N ASP A 604 -7.40 -20.24 16.70
CA ASP A 604 -6.38 -21.00 17.38
C ASP A 604 -5.02 -20.69 16.73
N GLU A 605 -4.12 -20.08 17.47
CA GLU A 605 -2.82 -19.63 16.99
C GLU A 605 -1.74 -20.72 17.08
N ALA A 606 -2.03 -21.91 17.65
CA ALA A 606 -1.07 -23.00 17.78
C ALA A 606 -0.83 -23.86 16.50
N PRO A 607 -1.83 -24.14 15.65
CA PRO A 607 -1.63 -24.93 14.42
C PRO A 607 -0.72 -24.24 13.38
N ALA A 608 -0.21 -25.00 12.40
CA ALA A 608 0.55 -24.41 11.27
C ALA A 608 -0.36 -23.69 10.25
N ILE A 609 -1.64 -24.05 10.22
CA ILE A 609 -2.65 -23.53 9.31
C ILE A 609 -3.66 -22.64 10.05
N GLU A 610 -4.42 -21.83 9.31
CA GLU A 610 -5.45 -20.95 9.87
C GLU A 610 -6.66 -21.75 10.40
N THR A 611 -6.88 -21.65 11.72
CA THR A 611 -7.96 -22.38 12.41
C THR A 611 -8.88 -21.39 13.13
N PRO A 612 -9.86 -20.79 12.43
CA PRO A 612 -10.70 -19.75 12.98
C PRO A 612 -11.57 -20.27 14.12
N MET A 613 -11.82 -19.42 15.10
CA MET A 613 -12.78 -19.65 16.17
C MET A 613 -14.05 -18.86 15.86
N PRO A 614 -15.11 -19.50 15.34
CA PRO A 614 -16.30 -18.78 14.90
C PRO A 614 -17.00 -18.08 16.07
N MET A 615 -17.54 -16.90 15.80
CA MET A 615 -18.24 -16.05 16.75
C MET A 615 -19.72 -15.91 16.35
N GLY A 616 -20.59 -15.72 17.33
CA GLY A 616 -22.01 -15.48 17.10
C GLY A 616 -22.89 -15.93 18.28
N PRO A 617 -24.12 -15.42 18.38
CA PRO A 617 -24.68 -14.38 17.51
C PRO A 617 -24.02 -13.01 17.70
N ILE A 618 -24.01 -12.18 16.65
CA ILE A 618 -23.57 -10.77 16.70
C ILE A 618 -24.78 -9.90 16.36
N ARG A 619 -25.11 -8.95 17.21
CA ARG A 619 -26.21 -8.01 17.00
C ARG A 619 -25.69 -6.79 16.28
N ALA A 620 -26.46 -6.31 15.30
CA ALA A 620 -26.20 -5.07 14.59
C ALA A 620 -27.46 -4.22 14.60
N ASP A 621 -27.31 -2.96 15.00
CA ASP A 621 -28.29 -1.91 14.81
C ASP A 621 -27.64 -0.88 13.87
N LEU A 622 -28.09 -0.81 12.63
CA LEU A 622 -27.55 0.08 11.59
C LEU A 622 -28.52 1.24 11.27
N LEU A 623 -28.05 2.49 11.37
CA LEU A 623 -28.77 3.65 10.90
C LEU A 623 -28.71 3.69 9.38
N LEU A 624 -29.87 3.78 8.74
CA LEU A 624 -29.97 3.83 7.29
C LEU A 624 -29.80 5.27 6.80
N PRO A 625 -29.10 5.49 5.68
CA PRO A 625 -29.09 6.78 5.03
C PRO A 625 -30.46 7.10 4.40
N ASP A 626 -30.78 8.39 4.28
CA ASP A 626 -31.80 8.92 3.35
C ASP A 626 -33.22 8.32 3.46
N ALA A 627 -33.75 8.13 4.68
CA ALA A 627 -35.09 7.55 4.91
C ALA A 627 -35.37 6.25 4.10
N ALA A 628 -34.32 5.49 3.79
CA ALA A 628 -34.41 4.34 2.93
C ALA A 628 -35.26 3.23 3.56
N GLU A 629 -36.12 2.60 2.75
CA GLU A 629 -36.88 1.43 3.17
C GLU A 629 -36.10 0.15 2.88
N VAL A 630 -36.01 -0.73 3.88
CA VAL A 630 -35.39 -2.06 3.74
C VAL A 630 -36.38 -3.01 3.06
N ASP A 631 -35.92 -3.70 2.02
CA ASP A 631 -36.64 -4.82 1.41
C ASP A 631 -36.36 -6.12 2.17
N ARG A 632 -35.07 -6.47 2.29
CA ARG A 632 -34.61 -7.66 3.01
C ARG A 632 -33.16 -7.52 3.42
N ILE A 633 -32.75 -8.38 4.35
CA ILE A 633 -31.34 -8.51 4.73
C ILE A 633 -30.91 -9.96 4.52
N GLU A 634 -29.74 -10.13 3.92
CA GLU A 634 -29.14 -11.44 3.71
C GLU A 634 -27.76 -11.52 4.36
N TRP A 635 -27.47 -12.67 4.96
CA TRP A 635 -26.14 -13.04 5.42
C TRP A 635 -25.48 -13.96 4.41
N ARG A 636 -24.24 -13.62 4.01
CA ARG A 636 -23.46 -14.38 3.03
C ARG A 636 -22.01 -14.51 3.51
N TYR A 637 -21.40 -15.69 3.34
CA TYR A 637 -19.98 -15.91 3.58
C TYR A 637 -19.41 -16.99 2.65
N PRO A 638 -18.08 -17.07 2.45
CA PRO A 638 -17.49 -17.92 1.42
C PRO A 638 -17.80 -19.43 1.53
N GLU A 639 -17.96 -19.96 2.74
CA GLU A 639 -18.32 -21.37 2.99
C GLU A 639 -19.82 -21.66 2.91
N MET A 640 -20.66 -20.65 2.70
CA MET A 640 -22.11 -20.80 2.65
C MET A 640 -22.58 -21.21 1.25
N ARG A 641 -23.52 -22.16 1.18
CA ARG A 641 -24.08 -22.62 -0.10
C ARG A 641 -25.13 -21.66 -0.67
N GLU A 642 -26.02 -21.17 0.18
CA GLU A 642 -27.13 -20.29 -0.18
C GLU A 642 -27.23 -19.15 0.85
N PRO A 643 -27.49 -17.91 0.42
CA PRO A 643 -27.69 -16.78 1.34
C PRO A 643 -28.75 -17.09 2.40
N LEU A 644 -28.51 -16.63 3.62
CA LEU A 644 -29.48 -16.73 4.70
C LEU A 644 -30.24 -15.41 4.86
N ALA A 645 -31.55 -15.43 4.63
CA ALA A 645 -32.39 -14.29 4.97
C ALA A 645 -32.40 -14.07 6.50
N LEU A 646 -32.10 -12.86 6.93
CA LEU A 646 -32.11 -12.47 8.34
C LEU A 646 -33.44 -11.83 8.71
N HIS A 647 -33.98 -12.24 9.87
CA HIS A 647 -35.03 -11.47 10.51
C HIS A 647 -34.48 -10.10 10.86
N HIS A 648 -35.28 -9.06 10.60
CA HIS A 648 -34.90 -7.69 10.91
C HIS A 648 -36.10 -6.87 11.36
N GLU A 649 -35.81 -5.86 12.18
CA GLU A 649 -36.79 -4.89 12.66
C GLU A 649 -36.35 -3.49 12.23
N VAL A 650 -37.26 -2.71 11.65
CA VAL A 650 -37.01 -1.33 11.27
C VAL A 650 -37.77 -0.40 12.22
N ALA A 651 -37.05 0.47 12.91
CA ALA A 651 -37.61 1.49 13.80
C ALA A 651 -36.70 2.72 13.82
N ASP A 652 -37.30 3.91 13.81
CA ASP A 652 -36.59 5.20 13.92
C ASP A 652 -35.44 5.38 12.89
N GLY A 653 -35.66 4.91 11.65
CA GLY A 653 -34.66 4.96 10.57
C GLY A 653 -33.49 3.97 10.74
N ARG A 654 -33.55 3.11 11.75
CA ARG A 654 -32.55 2.07 12.02
C ARG A 654 -33.08 0.70 11.68
N VAL A 655 -32.17 -0.19 11.29
CA VAL A 655 -32.46 -1.60 11.07
C VAL A 655 -31.65 -2.49 12.01
N ARG A 656 -32.36 -3.34 12.75
CA ARG A 656 -31.79 -4.30 13.71
C ARG A 656 -31.82 -5.70 13.13
N PHE A 657 -30.70 -6.41 13.21
CA PHE A 657 -30.59 -7.81 12.79
C PHE A 657 -29.50 -8.54 13.57
N GLU A 658 -29.48 -9.87 13.44
CA GLU A 658 -28.52 -10.73 14.13
C GLU A 658 -27.78 -11.62 13.13
N ILE A 659 -26.45 -11.60 13.18
CA ILE A 659 -25.59 -12.49 12.42
C ILE A 659 -25.42 -13.77 13.25
N PRO A 660 -25.88 -14.93 12.78
CA PRO A 660 -25.90 -16.14 13.59
C PRO A 660 -24.49 -16.69 13.85
N ARG A 661 -23.60 -16.58 12.86
CA ARG A 661 -22.25 -17.12 12.93
C ARG A 661 -21.32 -16.44 11.90
N LEU A 662 -20.22 -15.88 12.39
CA LEU A 662 -19.09 -15.36 11.64
C LEU A 662 -17.88 -16.29 11.81
N ILE A 663 -17.38 -16.86 10.71
CA ILE A 663 -16.21 -17.77 10.74
C ILE A 663 -14.92 -16.95 10.65
N VAL A 664 -14.59 -16.47 9.44
CA VAL A 664 -13.50 -15.50 9.20
C VAL A 664 -14.06 -14.24 8.55
N TYR A 665 -14.97 -14.38 7.59
CA TYR A 665 -15.49 -13.26 6.82
C TYR A 665 -16.95 -13.49 6.42
N GLY A 666 -17.72 -12.42 6.33
CA GLY A 666 -19.03 -12.43 5.67
C GLY A 666 -19.55 -11.03 5.43
N ILE A 667 -20.64 -10.95 4.67
CA ILE A 667 -21.33 -9.71 4.31
C ILE A 667 -22.78 -9.81 4.78
N SER A 668 -23.22 -8.81 5.56
CA SER A 668 -24.64 -8.53 5.74
C SER A 668 -25.05 -7.59 4.62
N VAL A 669 -25.89 -8.04 3.70
CA VAL A 669 -26.36 -7.26 2.57
C VAL A 669 -27.75 -6.72 2.90
N ILE A 670 -27.86 -5.42 3.15
CA ILE A 670 -29.14 -4.74 3.35
C ILE A 670 -29.63 -4.27 1.99
N TYR A 671 -30.60 -4.98 1.41
CA TYR A 671 -31.26 -4.57 0.17
C TYR A 671 -32.29 -3.48 0.48
N LEU A 672 -32.22 -2.40 -0.28
CA LEU A 672 -33.14 -1.26 -0.19
C LEU A 672 -34.23 -1.41 -1.25
N LYS A 673 -35.43 -0.90 -0.96
CA LYS A 673 -36.48 -0.80 -1.97
C LYS A 673 -36.07 0.25 -3.02
N VAL A 674 -36.29 -0.10 -4.29
CA VAL A 674 -36.18 0.85 -5.40
C VAL A 674 -37.54 1.50 -5.59
N ASP A 675 -37.60 2.83 -5.57
CA ASP A 675 -38.82 3.62 -5.77
C ASP A 675 -39.48 3.40 -7.14
#